data_AF-A0A9Q9VUJ9-F1
#
_entry.id   AF-A0A9Q9VUJ9-F1
#
_cell.length_a   1.000
_cell.length_b   1.000
_cell.length_c   1.000
_cell.angle_alpha   90.00
_cell.angle_beta   90.00
_cell.angle_gamma   90.00
#
_symmetry.space_group_name_H-M   'P 1'
#
loop_
_entity.id
_entity.type
_entity.pdbx_description
1 polymer ?
#
loop_
_entity_poly.entity_id
_entity_poly.type
_entity_poly.pdbx_seq_one_letter_code
_entity_poly.pdbx_strand_id
1 'polypeptide(L)'
;MSSTQSYSRFSDENYKNWLKTTESLYILRSRIQDFIEKETETYHNSLRNKPHLNGQTCTRSCKLANKPVCQSCEYWKNEIIANHNGKGNSIHWDNCRPNLWPTDKWEVAKAHMPRGHNKHCKFDQFDIAAILNLMYSCKHFKNIPGKSVVDVISVRNQMMHSPDFKVSNEDMEKHHKTVLQLAEKLQPHIPEMKDLEKKITQFHNTLDKNFNQAPCEVDGQLEDLQTMKDFQKVLDREQQAIKDRIEDFFSRFEGNQDENVKDMKSLMDFLDQNKDLLENLGPEVDKLKEMKAKVDEHEEQINNLTGRVDQLEKVTHDPVIPGNLLRYKNHLYEYCQSKKWAEVKFPVFTEDQESQGYRGKVTVNGQSFTGRKVFNDKKAAHQEVAYIALELLKLQEESTDEPSSSVIQPDASSSSSSGIPFFGKVTVDLDREVVSDRCSSKEKATEATYKVLWESFRISAPVEGQTYKSVTMEYFNTNGFPKPLEDFDDNTTICKLKLVGLFNFYDKDGSTKKKHAEQQAAKVALQHLSGILNYAPISDTEKNFKGVLKERLEMLGLKNPVYDTDNKAEASEEPINISSDLITSTVSISQAEVKDHTESEIISSSPSCQESVRVPVPVQPDPPDSSSPASQRKKPRSECPGITFFSKVTVDLNQEVVSDRCSSKEEATEAAYKVLSECFHICAPVEGQTYRTGIMEYFNIHDLQKPTEEFFDDENTTVCKLKLSGPFTFYDKDGSTKKKYAEQLAAKVALQHLSGILNCAPISDTEQNFKGVLKECLEMLGLKNPIYETEEYKAEASEEPVTSGMSTKLPNLSINQEAVKEHLDLKSESISTSAQPPSGQEPVHVPVPVQPDSPASQRKKSKIDCPEIDELVNVYNLKPPHVNVENMKYDQNVKCTVTINLEKCTCANKQGYDSKKEAIRKAYLLFGCAVGILDPSSDEKTCSALVKQHFSQRSLILPQEDVEGSVKPFYCSLKNITYDVKYDGQGSSEGEAKLRAFQNALRALSPLFDYASLPGADSPEEVQNQLSSMLSGAGQKEPVTDLKSMEQASIQLSFCDYTLKCTCQSSKKAARNHLSERILGLLGVKTDNNPSLRNSLDVWFKKQNLPKPVFEDIEEALGAKATFSVQLTCCCPGWEDSWETAKSKLLQELKLRFRFLNDKNN
;
A
#
# COMPACT_ATOMS: atom_id res chain seq x y z
N MET A 1 10.09 23.53 21.85
CA MET A 1 10.45 22.56 22.91
C MET A 1 11.69 21.81 22.47
N SER A 2 12.55 21.40 23.41
CA SER A 2 13.96 21.06 23.15
C SER A 2 14.20 19.65 22.58
N SER A 3 15.38 19.48 22.00
CA SER A 3 15.94 18.22 21.46
C SER A 3 16.03 17.05 22.46
N THR A 4 15.88 17.32 23.76
CA THR A 4 15.90 16.31 24.84
C THR A 4 14.78 15.28 24.76
N GLN A 5 13.77 15.47 23.92
CA GLN A 5 12.63 14.54 23.79
C GLN A 5 12.84 13.45 22.71
N SER A 6 13.83 13.59 21.82
CA SER A 6 13.98 12.71 20.63
C SER A 6 14.54 11.31 20.92
N TYR A 7 15.12 11.07 22.09
CA TYR A 7 15.83 9.81 22.39
C TYR A 7 15.42 9.15 23.71
N SER A 8 14.34 9.61 24.37
CA SER A 8 13.94 9.15 25.71
C SER A 8 13.59 7.66 25.79
N ARG A 9 13.27 7.01 24.67
CA ARG A 9 13.08 5.55 24.59
C ARG A 9 14.33 4.76 24.99
N PHE A 10 15.53 5.29 24.76
CA PHE A 10 16.79 4.65 25.17
C PHE A 10 17.03 4.69 26.69
N SER A 11 16.21 5.41 27.45
CA SER A 11 16.21 5.34 28.92
C SER A 11 15.45 4.11 29.46
N ASP A 12 14.73 3.35 28.62
CA ASP A 12 14.11 2.07 29.00
C ASP A 12 15.07 0.91 28.70
N GLU A 13 15.52 0.20 29.75
CA GLU A 13 16.37 -0.99 29.60
C GLU A 13 15.70 -2.06 28.73
N ASN A 14 14.39 -2.23 28.83
CA ASN A 14 13.69 -3.27 28.07
C ASN A 14 13.63 -2.94 26.58
N TYR A 15 13.62 -1.66 26.23
CA TYR A 15 13.73 -1.20 24.84
C TYR A 15 15.13 -1.43 24.27
N LYS A 16 16.17 -1.07 25.05
CA LYS A 16 17.56 -1.39 24.69
C LYS A 16 17.77 -2.90 24.55
N ASN A 17 17.14 -3.72 25.38
CA ASN A 17 17.20 -5.19 25.31
C ASN A 17 16.53 -5.77 24.07
N TRP A 18 15.40 -5.20 23.63
CA TRP A 18 14.78 -5.54 22.35
C TRP A 18 15.72 -5.22 21.18
N LEU A 19 16.36 -4.04 21.19
CA LEU A 19 17.32 -3.64 20.15
C LEU A 19 18.60 -4.50 20.17
N LYS A 20 19.18 -4.79 21.35
CA LYS A 20 20.31 -5.73 21.53
C LYS A 20 20.01 -7.09 20.92
N THR A 21 18.85 -7.67 21.27
CA THR A 21 18.44 -8.99 20.77
C THR A 21 18.20 -8.97 19.26
N THR A 22 17.52 -7.95 18.74
CA THR A 22 17.24 -7.80 17.30
C THR A 22 18.53 -7.59 16.49
N GLU A 23 19.50 -6.86 17.05
CA GLU A 23 20.82 -6.74 16.43
C GLU A 23 21.59 -8.07 16.40
N SER A 24 21.53 -8.88 17.45
CA SER A 24 22.20 -10.20 17.46
C SER A 24 21.73 -11.10 16.31
N LEU A 25 20.44 -11.04 15.98
CA LEU A 25 19.82 -11.75 14.85
C LEU A 25 20.30 -11.19 13.50
N TYR A 26 20.47 -9.87 13.38
CA TYR A 26 21.02 -9.23 12.17
C TYR A 26 22.51 -9.55 11.98
N ILE A 27 23.32 -9.50 13.04
CA ILE A 27 24.74 -9.87 12.97
C ILE A 27 24.87 -11.34 12.56
N LEU A 28 24.04 -12.24 13.13
CA LEU A 28 23.96 -13.65 12.69
C LEU A 28 23.63 -13.75 11.19
N ARG A 29 22.61 -13.01 10.71
CA ARG A 29 22.23 -12.96 9.29
C ARG A 29 23.39 -12.52 8.39
N SER A 30 24.10 -11.46 8.77
CA SER A 30 25.29 -10.99 8.06
C SER A 30 26.41 -12.03 8.03
N ARG A 31 26.60 -12.81 9.10
CA ARG A 31 27.61 -13.88 9.14
C ARG A 31 27.27 -15.11 8.30
N ILE A 32 25.98 -15.43 8.06
CA ILE A 32 25.60 -16.57 7.21
C ILE A 32 25.49 -16.24 5.71
N GLN A 33 25.61 -14.97 5.30
CA GLN A 33 25.30 -14.51 3.94
C GLN A 33 26.06 -15.29 2.84
N ASP A 34 27.39 -15.28 2.86
CA ASP A 34 28.21 -15.92 1.81
C ASP A 34 28.03 -17.45 1.79
N PHE A 35 27.86 -18.06 2.97
CA PHE A 35 27.56 -19.48 3.09
C PHE A 35 26.21 -19.82 2.45
N ILE A 36 25.15 -19.05 2.73
CA ILE A 36 23.82 -19.31 2.20
C ILE A 36 23.73 -19.02 0.70
N GLU A 37 24.34 -17.95 0.19
CA GLU A 37 24.41 -17.68 -1.26
C GLU A 37 25.12 -18.81 -2.02
N LYS A 38 26.17 -19.40 -1.43
CA LYS A 38 26.95 -20.53 -1.98
C LYS A 38 26.22 -21.87 -1.89
N GLU A 39 25.67 -22.24 -0.74
CA GLU A 39 24.98 -23.53 -0.59
C GLU A 39 23.62 -23.52 -1.32
N THR A 40 22.95 -22.37 -1.43
CA THR A 40 21.73 -22.24 -2.27
C THR A 40 22.06 -22.37 -3.76
N GLU A 41 23.19 -21.84 -4.22
CA GLU A 41 23.73 -22.08 -5.58
C GLU A 41 24.06 -23.57 -5.78
N THR A 42 24.70 -24.19 -4.80
CA THR A 42 25.10 -25.61 -4.86
C THR A 42 23.88 -26.53 -4.91
N TYR A 43 22.86 -26.25 -4.08
CA TYR A 43 21.56 -26.92 -4.12
C TYR A 43 20.89 -26.76 -5.50
N HIS A 44 20.79 -25.53 -6.01
CA HIS A 44 20.14 -25.24 -7.29
C HIS A 44 20.79 -26.00 -8.45
N ASN A 45 22.12 -25.96 -8.54
CA ASN A 45 22.86 -26.71 -9.56
C ASN A 45 22.74 -28.24 -9.39
N SER A 46 22.64 -28.75 -8.15
CA SER A 46 22.38 -30.18 -7.90
C SER A 46 21.03 -30.67 -8.43
N LEU A 47 20.01 -29.80 -8.46
CA LEU A 47 18.73 -30.08 -9.13
C LEU A 47 18.87 -29.93 -10.65
N ARG A 48 19.45 -28.81 -11.11
CA ARG A 48 19.59 -28.47 -12.54
C ARG A 48 20.28 -29.57 -13.35
N ASN A 49 21.23 -30.27 -12.72
CA ASN A 49 22.02 -31.36 -13.28
C ASN A 49 21.34 -32.76 -13.20
N LYS A 50 20.13 -32.90 -12.65
CA LYS A 50 19.39 -34.17 -12.69
C LYS A 50 19.05 -34.56 -14.14
N PRO A 51 19.22 -35.83 -14.58
CA PRO A 51 19.06 -36.21 -15.99
C PRO A 51 17.69 -35.91 -16.62
N HIS A 52 16.62 -35.91 -15.82
CA HIS A 52 15.27 -35.60 -16.28
C HIS A 52 14.93 -34.09 -16.20
N LEU A 53 15.75 -33.28 -15.51
CA LEU A 53 15.66 -31.82 -15.51
C LEU A 53 16.57 -31.25 -16.60
N ASN A 54 17.87 -31.54 -16.57
CA ASN A 54 18.87 -31.20 -17.59
C ASN A 54 18.71 -29.78 -18.19
N GLY A 55 18.56 -28.78 -17.31
CA GLY A 55 18.34 -27.38 -17.70
C GLY A 55 17.03 -27.04 -18.44
N GLN A 56 16.06 -27.96 -18.54
CA GLN A 56 14.78 -27.73 -19.24
C GLN A 56 14.05 -26.49 -18.72
N THR A 57 13.84 -25.51 -19.59
CA THR A 57 13.07 -24.30 -19.35
C THR A 57 11.56 -24.54 -19.46
N CYS A 58 10.77 -23.78 -18.70
CA CYS A 58 9.30 -23.86 -18.77
C CYS A 58 8.75 -23.47 -20.15
N THR A 59 8.15 -24.42 -20.86
CA THR A 59 7.60 -24.25 -22.22
C THR A 59 6.26 -23.50 -22.27
N ARG A 60 5.58 -23.32 -21.13
CA ARG A 60 4.25 -22.67 -21.04
C ARG A 60 4.21 -21.42 -20.16
N SER A 61 5.37 -20.89 -19.75
CA SER A 61 5.50 -19.73 -18.84
C SER A 61 4.59 -19.83 -17.60
N CYS A 62 4.58 -20.99 -16.96
CA CYS A 62 3.73 -21.30 -15.80
C CYS A 62 4.02 -20.35 -14.62
N LYS A 63 3.06 -19.47 -14.31
CA LYS A 63 3.21 -18.40 -13.30
C LYS A 63 2.95 -18.81 -11.85
N LEU A 64 2.18 -19.87 -11.61
CA LEU A 64 1.71 -20.26 -10.28
C LEU A 64 1.93 -21.76 -10.04
N ALA A 65 2.71 -22.12 -9.01
CA ALA A 65 3.00 -23.52 -8.67
C ALA A 65 1.79 -24.29 -8.10
N ASN A 66 0.77 -23.58 -7.62
CA ASN A 66 -0.50 -24.12 -7.10
C ASN A 66 -1.54 -24.44 -8.18
N LYS A 67 -1.28 -24.17 -9.46
CA LYS A 67 -2.14 -24.58 -10.59
C LYS A 67 -1.44 -25.68 -11.41
N PRO A 68 -2.16 -26.45 -12.24
CA PRO A 68 -1.52 -27.46 -13.10
C PRO A 68 -0.44 -26.83 -13.99
N VAL A 69 0.80 -27.29 -13.84
CA VAL A 69 1.96 -26.76 -14.57
C VAL A 69 2.30 -27.61 -15.81
N CYS A 70 3.29 -27.19 -16.60
CA CYS A 70 3.81 -28.00 -17.71
C CYS A 70 4.73 -29.12 -17.19
N GLN A 71 4.89 -30.19 -17.97
CA GLN A 71 5.69 -31.38 -17.61
C GLN A 71 7.09 -31.06 -17.05
N SER A 72 7.84 -30.13 -17.69
CA SER A 72 9.17 -29.73 -17.20
C SER A 72 9.11 -29.04 -15.82
N CYS A 73 8.08 -28.22 -15.56
CA CYS A 73 7.85 -27.65 -14.23
C CYS A 73 7.37 -28.69 -13.22
N GLU A 74 6.61 -29.70 -13.64
CA GLU A 74 6.17 -30.79 -12.77
C GLU A 74 7.38 -31.63 -12.30
N TYR A 75 8.37 -31.88 -13.17
CA TYR A 75 9.64 -32.47 -12.74
C TYR A 75 10.37 -31.60 -11.72
N TRP A 76 10.51 -30.29 -11.95
CA TRP A 76 11.11 -29.36 -10.98
C TRP A 76 10.37 -29.38 -9.64
N LYS A 77 9.03 -29.36 -9.68
CA LYS A 77 8.16 -29.43 -8.50
C LYS A 77 8.39 -30.71 -7.69
N ASN A 78 8.50 -31.85 -8.37
CA ASN A 78 8.75 -33.14 -7.73
C ASN A 78 10.15 -33.25 -7.10
N GLU A 79 11.20 -32.72 -7.75
CA GLU A 79 12.54 -32.64 -7.16
C GLU A 79 12.59 -31.68 -5.95
N ILE A 80 11.89 -30.55 -5.99
CA ILE A 80 11.74 -29.64 -4.84
C ILE A 80 11.04 -30.37 -3.67
N ILE A 81 9.94 -31.09 -3.92
CA ILE A 81 9.26 -31.91 -2.90
C ILE A 81 10.19 -32.98 -2.35
N ALA A 82 10.93 -33.68 -3.22
CA ALA A 82 11.88 -34.72 -2.81
C ALA A 82 12.99 -34.18 -1.89
N ASN A 83 13.41 -32.93 -2.09
CA ASN A 83 14.41 -32.25 -1.27
C ASN A 83 13.81 -31.46 -0.08
N HIS A 84 12.50 -31.47 0.13
CA HIS A 84 11.85 -30.82 1.27
C HIS A 84 11.78 -31.74 2.51
N ASN A 85 11.99 -31.21 3.71
CA ASN A 85 11.94 -31.97 4.97
C ASN A 85 10.50 -32.21 5.47
N GLY A 86 9.61 -31.22 5.31
CA GLY A 86 8.17 -31.36 5.60
C GLY A 86 7.37 -32.06 4.48
N LYS A 87 6.20 -32.60 4.82
CA LYS A 87 5.26 -33.24 3.86
C LYS A 87 4.72 -32.22 2.85
N GLY A 88 4.27 -32.67 1.67
CA GLY A 88 3.92 -31.78 0.53
C GLY A 88 2.94 -30.63 0.81
N ASN A 89 2.04 -30.76 1.81
CA ASN A 89 1.12 -29.69 2.22
C ASN A 89 1.79 -28.54 3.00
N SER A 90 3.06 -28.69 3.41
CA SER A 90 3.84 -27.65 4.11
C SER A 90 4.59 -26.68 3.20
N ILE A 91 4.54 -26.90 1.88
CA ILE A 91 5.29 -26.09 0.91
C ILE A 91 4.45 -24.87 0.48
N HIS A 92 5.00 -23.67 0.62
CA HIS A 92 4.33 -22.42 0.26
C HIS A 92 4.53 -22.06 -1.22
N TRP A 93 3.89 -22.84 -2.08
CA TRP A 93 3.92 -22.71 -3.54
C TRP A 93 3.53 -21.33 -4.09
N ASP A 94 2.77 -20.52 -3.37
CA ASP A 94 2.42 -19.15 -3.78
C ASP A 94 3.61 -18.17 -3.75
N ASN A 95 4.70 -18.52 -3.05
CA ASN A 95 5.97 -17.80 -3.17
C ASN A 95 6.64 -18.02 -4.54
N CYS A 96 6.34 -19.13 -5.23
CA CYS A 96 7.17 -19.68 -6.30
C CYS A 96 6.58 -19.42 -7.70
N ARG A 97 7.45 -19.03 -8.63
CA ARG A 97 7.15 -18.84 -10.06
C ARG A 97 7.79 -19.98 -10.89
N PRO A 98 7.05 -21.05 -11.25
CA PRO A 98 7.59 -22.24 -11.90
C PRO A 98 8.41 -22.02 -13.18
N ASN A 99 8.19 -20.89 -13.86
CA ASN A 99 8.95 -20.52 -15.04
C ASN A 99 10.37 -20.02 -14.75
N LEU A 100 10.74 -19.75 -13.48
CA LEU A 100 12.04 -19.25 -13.07
C LEU A 100 12.92 -20.30 -12.36
N TRP A 101 12.36 -21.40 -11.85
CA TRP A 101 13.13 -22.52 -11.26
C TRP A 101 14.33 -22.99 -12.10
N PRO A 102 14.30 -23.03 -13.45
CA PRO A 102 15.46 -23.43 -14.25
C PRO A 102 16.63 -22.44 -14.29
N THR A 103 16.44 -21.22 -13.77
CA THR A 103 17.35 -20.06 -13.95
C THR A 103 17.65 -19.27 -12.68
N ASP A 104 16.79 -19.35 -11.67
CA ASP A 104 16.86 -18.57 -10.43
C ASP A 104 16.86 -19.52 -9.21
N LYS A 105 17.94 -19.49 -8.43
CA LYS A 105 18.10 -20.30 -7.21
C LYS A 105 17.19 -19.86 -6.07
N TRP A 106 16.88 -18.57 -5.97
CA TRP A 106 16.03 -18.02 -4.92
C TRP A 106 14.56 -18.41 -5.15
N GLU A 107 14.12 -18.53 -6.40
CA GLU A 107 12.80 -19.09 -6.76
C GLU A 107 12.63 -20.57 -6.39
N VAL A 108 13.72 -21.33 -6.32
CA VAL A 108 13.73 -22.70 -5.76
C VAL A 108 13.78 -22.66 -4.24
N ALA A 109 14.62 -21.81 -3.65
CA ALA A 109 14.75 -21.66 -2.20
C ALA A 109 13.43 -21.26 -1.51
N LYS A 110 12.64 -20.38 -2.14
CA LYS A 110 11.31 -19.91 -1.68
C LYS A 110 10.30 -21.02 -1.33
N ALA A 111 10.44 -22.21 -1.90
CA ALA A 111 9.59 -23.35 -1.57
C ALA A 111 9.83 -23.88 -0.14
N HIS A 112 11.01 -23.61 0.43
CA HIS A 112 11.43 -24.01 1.77
C HIS A 112 11.26 -22.87 2.81
N MET A 113 10.56 -21.79 2.46
CA MET A 113 10.42 -20.57 3.25
C MET A 113 8.95 -20.28 3.62
N PRO A 114 8.67 -19.49 4.69
CA PRO A 114 7.33 -19.02 5.04
C PRO A 114 6.66 -18.22 3.90
N ARG A 115 5.35 -17.99 4.01
CA ARG A 115 4.58 -17.19 3.04
C ARG A 115 5.07 -15.73 2.99
N GLY A 116 4.85 -15.07 1.85
CA GLY A 116 5.06 -13.62 1.67
C GLY A 116 6.21 -13.26 0.72
N HIS A 117 7.02 -14.21 0.28
CA HIS A 117 8.26 -13.93 -0.46
C HIS A 117 8.12 -13.96 -1.99
N ASN A 118 6.90 -13.87 -2.53
CA ASN A 118 6.66 -13.98 -3.98
C ASN A 118 7.42 -12.93 -4.82
N LYS A 119 7.60 -11.70 -4.28
CA LYS A 119 8.33 -10.58 -4.91
C LYS A 119 9.86 -10.71 -4.88
N HIS A 120 10.43 -11.49 -3.95
CA HIS A 120 11.88 -11.46 -3.65
C HIS A 120 12.74 -12.21 -4.70
N CYS A 121 14.04 -11.92 -4.77
CA CYS A 121 14.98 -12.56 -5.70
C CYS A 121 16.47 -12.56 -5.28
N LYS A 122 16.83 -12.00 -4.12
CA LYS A 122 18.22 -11.97 -3.59
C LYS A 122 18.27 -12.02 -2.07
N PHE A 123 19.38 -12.48 -1.48
CA PHE A 123 19.58 -12.63 -0.03
C PHE A 123 19.07 -11.45 0.80
N ASP A 124 19.41 -10.22 0.39
CA ASP A 124 19.11 -8.99 1.15
C ASP A 124 17.62 -8.78 1.43
N GLN A 125 16.73 -9.37 0.63
CA GLN A 125 15.27 -9.27 0.76
C GLN A 125 14.65 -10.32 1.70
N PHE A 126 15.41 -11.34 2.10
CA PHE A 126 14.94 -12.39 3.01
C PHE A 126 15.42 -12.12 4.43
N ASP A 127 14.51 -12.02 5.40
CA ASP A 127 14.87 -11.88 6.80
C ASP A 127 15.51 -13.16 7.36
N ILE A 128 16.09 -13.07 8.57
CA ILE A 128 16.80 -14.20 9.20
C ILE A 128 15.91 -15.44 9.38
N ALA A 129 14.63 -15.30 9.72
CA ALA A 129 13.74 -16.46 9.84
C ALA A 129 13.40 -17.07 8.48
N ALA A 130 13.30 -16.30 7.39
CA ALA A 130 13.15 -16.85 6.04
C ALA A 130 14.37 -17.70 5.65
N ILE A 131 15.58 -17.20 5.92
CA ILE A 131 16.84 -17.94 5.68
C ILE A 131 16.97 -19.17 6.59
N LEU A 132 16.65 -19.05 7.88
CA LEU A 132 16.66 -20.19 8.81
C LEU A 132 15.60 -21.25 8.45
N ASN A 133 14.43 -20.84 7.94
CA ASN A 133 13.42 -21.79 7.45
C ASN A 133 13.90 -22.56 6.21
N LEU A 134 14.63 -21.92 5.29
CA LEU A 134 15.32 -22.61 4.18
C LEU A 134 16.29 -23.68 4.70
N MET A 135 17.13 -23.32 5.69
CA MET A 135 18.08 -24.24 6.32
C MET A 135 17.38 -25.40 7.06
N TYR A 136 16.24 -25.13 7.69
CA TYR A 136 15.45 -26.16 8.39
C TYR A 136 14.67 -27.07 7.42
N SER A 137 14.13 -26.52 6.34
CA SER A 137 13.13 -27.18 5.49
C SER A 137 13.71 -27.82 4.23
N CYS A 138 15.00 -27.64 3.94
CA CYS A 138 15.69 -28.23 2.79
C CYS A 138 16.72 -29.30 3.20
N LYS A 139 16.64 -30.48 2.57
CA LYS A 139 17.54 -31.63 2.79
C LYS A 139 19.00 -31.37 2.45
N HIS A 140 19.30 -30.32 1.69
CA HIS A 140 20.67 -29.89 1.42
C HIS A 140 21.40 -29.51 2.72
N PHE A 141 20.72 -28.78 3.61
CA PHE A 141 21.26 -28.27 4.87
C PHE A 141 21.14 -29.27 6.05
N LYS A 142 20.81 -30.55 5.80
CA LYS A 142 20.56 -31.59 6.81
C LYS A 142 21.67 -31.80 7.87
N ASN A 143 22.89 -31.32 7.61
CA ASN A 143 24.01 -31.40 8.54
C ASN A 143 23.94 -30.32 9.64
N ILE A 144 23.10 -29.30 9.48
CA ILE A 144 22.91 -28.20 10.44
C ILE A 144 21.90 -28.63 11.51
N PRO A 145 22.18 -28.48 12.82
CA PRO A 145 21.29 -28.93 13.89
C PRO A 145 19.94 -28.21 13.95
N GLY A 146 18.93 -28.76 13.27
CA GLY A 146 17.62 -28.14 13.06
C GLY A 146 16.88 -27.67 14.31
N LYS A 147 17.12 -28.27 15.49
CA LYS A 147 16.54 -27.74 16.74
C LYS A 147 16.99 -26.30 17.01
N SER A 148 18.29 -26.01 16.97
CA SER A 148 18.78 -24.64 17.26
C SER A 148 18.45 -23.64 16.16
N VAL A 149 18.17 -24.12 14.94
CA VAL A 149 17.58 -23.29 13.87
C VAL A 149 16.15 -22.87 14.25
N VAL A 150 15.31 -23.80 14.72
CA VAL A 150 13.95 -23.51 15.22
C VAL A 150 13.97 -22.65 16.50
N ASP A 151 14.89 -22.91 17.43
CA ASP A 151 15.02 -22.13 18.66
C ASP A 151 15.32 -20.64 18.32
N VAL A 152 16.21 -20.35 17.35
CA VAL A 152 16.50 -18.97 16.89
C VAL A 152 15.37 -18.37 16.05
N ILE A 153 14.63 -19.16 15.25
CA ILE A 153 13.38 -18.68 14.61
C ILE A 153 12.38 -18.23 15.67
N SER A 154 12.26 -18.95 16.78
CA SER A 154 11.40 -18.55 17.91
C SER A 154 11.85 -17.23 18.54
N VAL A 155 13.16 -16.98 18.68
CA VAL A 155 13.69 -15.68 19.12
C VAL A 155 13.31 -14.56 18.15
N ARG A 156 13.55 -14.74 16.83
CA ARG A 156 13.13 -13.76 15.79
C ARG A 156 11.65 -13.46 15.89
N ASN A 157 10.81 -14.49 16.05
CA ASN A 157 9.37 -14.30 16.17
C ASN A 157 9.00 -13.51 17.43
N GLN A 158 9.59 -13.81 18.59
CA GLN A 158 9.35 -13.02 19.82
C GLN A 158 9.73 -11.54 19.64
N MET A 159 10.86 -11.22 18.99
CA MET A 159 11.24 -9.83 18.72
C MET A 159 10.28 -9.14 17.74
N MET A 160 9.91 -9.84 16.66
CA MET A 160 9.02 -9.33 15.59
C MET A 160 7.52 -9.48 15.91
N HIS A 161 7.17 -9.86 17.14
CA HIS A 161 5.80 -9.85 17.68
C HIS A 161 5.70 -9.06 18.99
N SER A 162 6.78 -8.44 19.46
CA SER A 162 6.67 -7.46 20.55
C SER A 162 5.77 -6.30 20.09
N PRO A 163 4.71 -5.93 20.85
CA PRO A 163 3.82 -4.82 20.50
C PRO A 163 4.31 -3.48 21.06
N ASP A 164 5.16 -3.50 22.08
CA ASP A 164 5.67 -2.35 22.84
C ASP A 164 7.20 -2.16 22.71
N PHE A 165 7.85 -3.03 21.93
CA PHE A 165 9.31 -3.08 21.71
C PHE A 165 10.12 -3.36 22.98
N LYS A 166 9.63 -4.22 23.88
CA LYS A 166 10.28 -4.52 25.18
C LYS A 166 10.65 -5.99 25.35
N VAL A 167 11.81 -6.22 25.99
CA VAL A 167 12.34 -7.54 26.37
C VAL A 167 13.01 -7.44 27.73
N SER A 168 12.73 -8.40 28.63
CA SER A 168 13.37 -8.47 29.96
C SER A 168 14.89 -8.72 29.85
N ASN A 169 15.66 -8.43 30.91
CA ASN A 169 17.09 -8.78 30.92
C ASN A 169 17.27 -10.30 30.83
N GLU A 170 16.41 -11.05 31.51
CA GLU A 170 16.42 -12.51 31.61
C GLU A 170 16.13 -13.17 30.26
N ASP A 171 15.16 -12.64 29.50
CA ASP A 171 14.85 -13.12 28.15
C ASP A 171 15.91 -12.65 27.13
N MET A 172 16.45 -11.44 27.26
CA MET A 172 17.54 -10.94 26.41
C MET A 172 18.78 -11.84 26.52
N GLU A 173 19.24 -12.19 27.73
CA GLU A 173 20.36 -13.12 27.93
C GLU A 173 20.06 -14.53 27.40
N LYS A 174 18.84 -15.04 27.65
CA LYS A 174 18.35 -16.33 27.14
C LYS A 174 18.28 -16.38 25.61
N HIS A 175 17.87 -15.29 24.97
CA HIS A 175 17.84 -15.14 23.52
C HIS A 175 19.25 -15.09 22.93
N HIS A 176 20.16 -14.30 23.51
CA HIS A 176 21.56 -14.27 23.09
C HIS A 176 22.24 -15.63 23.20
N LYS A 177 22.04 -16.33 24.32
CA LYS A 177 22.54 -17.70 24.50
C LYS A 177 22.01 -18.67 23.43
N THR A 178 20.77 -18.49 22.99
CA THR A 178 20.16 -19.29 21.92
C THR A 178 20.79 -18.97 20.54
N VAL A 179 21.06 -17.70 20.25
CA VAL A 179 21.78 -17.26 19.03
C VAL A 179 23.22 -17.79 19.00
N LEU A 180 23.95 -17.69 20.12
CA LEU A 180 25.32 -18.21 20.23
C LEU A 180 25.38 -19.74 20.08
N GLN A 181 24.44 -20.48 20.66
CA GLN A 181 24.34 -21.94 20.49
C GLN A 181 24.07 -22.39 19.05
N LEU A 182 23.50 -21.53 18.20
CA LEU A 182 23.44 -21.80 16.75
C LEU A 182 24.76 -21.45 16.06
N ALA A 183 25.40 -20.34 16.45
CA ALA A 183 26.69 -19.90 15.90
C ALA A 183 27.81 -20.93 16.13
N GLU A 184 27.93 -21.49 17.34
CA GLU A 184 28.84 -22.61 17.68
C GLU A 184 28.68 -23.78 16.70
N LYS A 185 27.43 -24.12 16.36
CA LYS A 185 27.08 -25.26 15.50
C LYS A 185 27.26 -24.96 14.02
N LEU A 186 27.28 -23.69 13.63
CA LEU A 186 27.61 -23.22 12.29
C LEU A 186 29.12 -23.01 12.10
N GLN A 187 29.90 -22.79 13.16
CA GLN A 187 31.34 -22.53 13.11
C GLN A 187 32.18 -23.54 12.29
N PRO A 188 31.90 -24.86 12.28
CA PRO A 188 32.60 -25.82 11.41
C PRO A 188 32.39 -25.60 9.90
N HIS A 189 31.35 -24.86 9.53
CA HIS A 189 30.99 -24.52 8.16
C HIS A 189 31.23 -23.03 7.83
N ILE A 190 31.28 -22.17 8.85
CA ILE A 190 31.37 -20.70 8.73
C ILE A 190 32.38 -20.19 9.78
N PRO A 191 33.70 -20.15 9.45
CA PRO A 191 34.76 -19.76 10.40
C PRO A 191 34.57 -18.37 11.04
N GLU A 192 33.83 -17.48 10.38
CA GLU A 192 33.50 -16.11 10.80
C GLU A 192 32.61 -16.07 12.05
N MET A 193 31.94 -17.19 12.39
CA MET A 193 31.09 -17.30 13.59
C MET A 193 31.86 -17.19 14.91
N LYS A 194 33.16 -17.49 14.92
CA LYS A 194 34.03 -17.32 16.10
C LYS A 194 34.05 -15.88 16.62
N ASP A 195 33.80 -14.92 15.73
CA ASP A 195 33.80 -13.48 15.98
C ASP A 195 32.36 -12.92 16.03
N LEU A 196 31.35 -13.77 16.32
CA LEU A 196 29.95 -13.34 16.44
C LEU A 196 29.69 -12.70 17.82
N GLU A 197 29.97 -13.43 18.91
CA GLU A 197 29.82 -12.95 20.29
C GLU A 197 30.51 -11.60 20.49
N LYS A 198 31.78 -11.51 20.08
CA LYS A 198 32.57 -10.27 20.11
C LYS A 198 31.89 -9.08 19.39
N LYS A 199 31.22 -9.30 18.26
CA LYS A 199 30.46 -8.24 17.55
C LYS A 199 29.19 -7.85 18.31
N ILE A 200 28.47 -8.83 18.87
CA ILE A 200 27.27 -8.61 19.69
C ILE A 200 27.65 -7.76 20.92
N THR A 201 28.63 -8.20 21.72
CA THR A 201 29.13 -7.46 22.88
C THR A 201 29.66 -6.07 22.51
N GLN A 202 30.29 -5.91 21.33
CA GLN A 202 30.71 -4.60 20.84
C GLN A 202 29.51 -3.67 20.59
N PHE A 203 28.42 -4.15 20.01
CA PHE A 203 27.20 -3.36 19.85
C PHE A 203 26.55 -3.03 21.20
N HIS A 204 26.47 -4.00 22.13
CA HIS A 204 25.90 -3.77 23.47
C HIS A 204 26.66 -2.65 24.19
N ASN A 205 27.99 -2.77 24.27
CA ASN A 205 28.85 -1.75 24.87
C ASN A 205 28.73 -0.39 24.16
N THR A 206 28.48 -0.37 22.85
CA THR A 206 28.28 0.86 22.08
C THR A 206 26.96 1.54 22.42
N LEU A 207 25.86 0.77 22.45
CA LEU A 207 24.53 1.24 22.85
C LEU A 207 24.55 1.74 24.30
N ASP A 208 25.09 0.94 25.22
CA ASP A 208 25.13 1.28 26.64
C ASP A 208 26.06 2.50 26.92
N LYS A 209 27.20 2.64 26.24
CA LYS A 209 28.06 3.83 26.36
C LYS A 209 27.33 5.11 25.93
N ASN A 210 26.60 5.07 24.81
CA ASN A 210 25.96 6.26 24.22
C ASN A 210 24.71 6.74 24.97
N PHE A 211 24.02 5.86 25.72
CA PHE A 211 22.72 6.20 26.31
C PHE A 211 22.60 5.97 27.83
N ASN A 212 23.57 5.33 28.50
CA ASN A 212 23.51 5.08 29.95
C ASN A 212 24.31 6.11 30.77
N GLN A 213 25.07 6.99 30.12
CA GLN A 213 25.74 8.10 30.78
C GLN A 213 24.80 9.31 30.82
N ALA A 214 24.41 9.73 32.02
CA ALA A 214 23.77 11.03 32.20
C ALA A 214 24.71 12.14 31.71
N PRO A 215 24.21 13.23 31.10
CA PRO A 215 25.05 14.36 30.68
C PRO A 215 25.79 14.93 31.88
N CYS A 216 27.09 14.62 31.97
CA CYS A 216 27.96 15.23 32.97
C CYS A 216 28.30 16.64 32.46
N GLU A 217 27.98 17.66 33.24
CA GLU A 217 28.35 19.06 32.95
C GLU A 217 29.88 19.21 33.06
N VAL A 218 30.57 18.90 31.97
CA VAL A 218 32.02 19.09 31.80
C VAL A 218 32.24 20.09 30.68
N ASP A 219 32.90 21.20 31.00
CA ASP A 219 33.15 22.31 30.06
C ASP A 219 33.76 21.86 28.74
N GLY A 220 33.06 22.16 27.64
CA GLY A 220 33.63 22.46 26.32
C GLY A 220 34.48 21.38 25.65
N GLN A 221 34.44 20.12 26.09
CA GLN A 221 35.17 19.05 25.40
C GLN A 221 34.41 18.58 24.16
N LEU A 222 35.08 18.72 23.01
CA LEU A 222 34.61 18.30 21.70
C LEU A 222 34.24 16.80 21.73
N GLU A 223 33.00 16.47 21.34
CA GLU A 223 32.59 15.07 21.19
C GLU A 223 33.51 14.34 20.22
N ASP A 224 34.12 13.26 20.67
CA ASP A 224 35.01 12.45 19.86
C ASP A 224 34.29 11.95 18.59
N LEU A 225 34.89 12.19 17.43
CA LEU A 225 34.38 11.79 16.12
C LEU A 225 34.08 10.28 16.01
N GLN A 226 34.78 9.45 16.79
CA GLN A 226 34.45 8.02 16.89
C GLN A 226 33.15 7.80 17.69
N THR A 227 32.95 8.52 18.78
CA THR A 227 31.70 8.51 19.56
C THR A 227 30.50 8.99 18.73
N MET A 228 30.62 10.08 17.97
CA MET A 228 29.53 10.52 17.06
C MET A 228 29.18 9.46 16.00
N LYS A 229 30.18 8.78 15.42
CA LYS A 229 29.97 7.68 14.46
C LYS A 229 29.33 6.46 15.11
N ASP A 230 29.65 6.18 16.36
CA ASP A 230 29.11 5.05 17.10
C ASP A 230 27.67 5.32 17.58
N PHE A 231 27.34 6.58 17.92
CA PHE A 231 25.97 7.04 18.15
C PHE A 231 25.11 6.89 16.89
N GLN A 232 25.57 7.41 15.74
CA GLN A 232 24.83 7.31 14.47
C GLN A 232 24.55 5.85 14.09
N LYS A 233 25.53 4.94 14.24
CA LYS A 233 25.31 3.50 13.98
C LYS A 233 24.14 2.93 14.79
N VAL A 234 24.01 3.29 16.06
CA VAL A 234 22.91 2.79 16.89
C VAL A 234 21.56 3.22 16.32
N LEU A 235 21.43 4.48 15.90
CA LEU A 235 20.23 4.99 15.23
C LEU A 235 19.99 4.30 13.87
N ASP A 236 21.02 4.10 13.05
CA ASP A 236 20.92 3.39 11.76
C ASP A 236 20.43 1.94 11.95
N ARG A 237 20.92 1.25 13.00
CA ARG A 237 20.49 -0.13 13.34
C ARG A 237 19.07 -0.16 13.89
N GLU A 238 18.68 0.81 14.72
CA GLU A 238 17.31 0.97 15.23
C GLU A 238 16.30 1.23 14.11
N GLN A 239 16.56 2.19 13.23
CA GLN A 239 15.70 2.51 12.09
C GLN A 239 15.52 1.29 11.19
N GLN A 240 16.59 0.52 10.92
CA GLN A 240 16.48 -0.72 10.16
C GLN A 240 15.66 -1.79 10.90
N ALA A 241 15.81 -1.95 12.22
CA ALA A 241 15.04 -2.92 12.99
C ALA A 241 13.53 -2.61 12.98
N ILE A 242 13.16 -1.33 13.07
CA ILE A 242 11.75 -0.90 13.00
C ILE A 242 11.20 -1.03 11.57
N LYS A 243 12.01 -0.70 10.54
CA LYS A 243 11.69 -0.95 9.13
C LYS A 243 11.45 -2.44 8.83
N ASP A 244 12.30 -3.32 9.38
CA ASP A 244 12.13 -4.77 9.24
C ASP A 244 10.83 -5.24 9.93
N ARG A 245 10.46 -4.68 11.09
CA ARG A 245 9.17 -4.95 11.78
C ARG A 245 7.95 -4.47 10.97
N ILE A 246 8.08 -3.33 10.30
CA ILE A 246 7.04 -2.78 9.40
C ILE A 246 6.84 -3.68 8.17
N GLU A 247 7.91 -4.13 7.49
CA GLU A 247 7.77 -5.00 6.31
C GLU A 247 7.35 -6.44 6.66
N ASP A 248 7.72 -6.93 7.84
CA ASP A 248 7.19 -8.17 8.41
C ASP A 248 5.67 -8.08 8.69
N PHE A 249 5.17 -6.91 9.13
CA PHE A 249 3.73 -6.67 9.25
C PHE A 249 3.03 -6.66 7.88
N PHE A 250 3.56 -5.92 6.89
CA PHE A 250 3.00 -5.89 5.53
C PHE A 250 2.95 -7.28 4.87
N SER A 251 4.00 -8.09 5.07
CA SER A 251 4.10 -9.45 4.51
C SER A 251 3.01 -10.40 4.99
N ARG A 252 2.47 -10.16 6.20
CA ARG A 252 1.36 -10.95 6.78
C ARG A 252 0.01 -10.48 6.28
N PHE A 253 -0.16 -9.15 6.19
CA PHE A 253 -1.40 -8.52 5.70
C PHE A 253 -1.67 -8.89 4.23
N GLU A 254 -0.66 -8.84 3.35
CA GLU A 254 -0.77 -9.36 1.97
C GLU A 254 -0.98 -10.89 1.90
N GLY A 255 -0.73 -11.61 3.00
CA GLY A 255 -0.79 -13.07 3.08
C GLY A 255 -2.16 -13.66 3.45
N ASN A 256 -3.19 -12.82 3.61
CA ASN A 256 -4.51 -13.19 4.16
C ASN A 256 -4.40 -13.96 5.50
N GLN A 257 -3.60 -13.45 6.43
CA GLN A 257 -3.75 -13.80 7.84
C GLN A 257 -4.73 -12.80 8.46
N ASP A 258 -5.83 -13.31 9.02
CA ASP A 258 -6.60 -12.59 10.03
C ASP A 258 -5.70 -12.36 11.27
N GLU A 259 -6.03 -11.31 12.02
CA GLU A 259 -5.21 -10.74 13.10
C GLU A 259 -3.93 -10.02 12.58
N ASN A 260 -3.60 -8.81 13.00
CA ASN A 260 -3.85 -8.22 14.32
C ASN A 260 -3.88 -6.67 14.25
N VAL A 261 -5.09 -6.07 14.28
CA VAL A 261 -5.28 -4.59 14.27
C VAL A 261 -4.68 -3.92 15.51
N LYS A 262 -4.61 -4.64 16.64
CA LYS A 262 -4.01 -4.13 17.89
C LYS A 262 -2.49 -3.96 17.76
N ASP A 263 -1.78 -4.87 17.11
CA ASP A 263 -0.36 -4.72 16.79
C ASP A 263 -0.11 -3.51 15.89
N MET A 264 -0.91 -3.34 14.83
CA MET A 264 -0.82 -2.17 13.94
C MET A 264 -1.03 -0.87 14.70
N LYS A 265 -1.99 -0.86 15.64
CA LYS A 265 -2.22 0.29 16.51
C LYS A 265 -1.05 0.54 17.45
N SER A 266 -0.53 -0.47 18.16
CA SER A 266 0.60 -0.29 19.08
C SER A 266 1.88 0.16 18.37
N LEU A 267 2.12 -0.32 17.15
CA LEU A 267 3.20 0.15 16.27
C LEU A 267 3.03 1.64 15.90
N MET A 268 1.84 2.06 15.49
CA MET A 268 1.54 3.47 15.19
C MET A 268 1.63 4.35 16.44
N ASP A 269 1.02 3.93 17.56
CA ASP A 269 1.04 4.65 18.83
C ASP A 269 2.48 4.83 19.36
N PHE A 270 3.39 3.87 19.12
CA PHE A 270 4.83 3.98 19.44
C PHE A 270 5.56 4.98 18.52
N LEU A 271 5.27 4.94 17.21
CA LEU A 271 5.85 5.87 16.24
C LEU A 271 5.41 7.31 16.51
N ASP A 272 4.11 7.54 16.80
CA ASP A 272 3.55 8.85 17.15
C ASP A 272 4.17 9.46 18.44
N GLN A 273 4.74 8.62 19.32
CA GLN A 273 5.51 9.05 20.50
C GLN A 273 6.99 9.39 20.18
N ASN A 274 7.53 8.97 19.03
CA ASN A 274 8.94 9.12 18.67
C ASN A 274 9.10 9.86 17.32
N LYS A 275 9.05 11.19 17.38
CA LYS A 275 9.04 12.06 16.19
C LYS A 275 10.25 11.90 15.28
N ASP A 276 11.42 11.63 15.84
CA ASP A 276 12.64 11.38 15.07
C ASP A 276 12.52 10.10 14.22
N LEU A 277 11.82 9.07 14.73
CA LEU A 277 11.52 7.86 13.95
C LEU A 277 10.46 8.12 12.87
N LEU A 278 9.44 8.95 13.13
CA LEU A 278 8.49 9.39 12.10
C LEU A 278 9.18 10.16 10.96
N GLU A 279 10.10 11.06 11.28
CA GLU A 279 10.82 11.87 10.30
C GLU A 279 11.78 11.03 9.44
N ASN A 280 12.47 10.05 10.05
CA ASN A 280 13.42 9.18 9.33
C ASN A 280 12.77 8.00 8.58
N LEU A 281 11.60 7.51 9.02
CA LEU A 281 10.89 6.37 8.42
C LEU A 281 9.66 6.77 7.60
N GLY A 282 9.57 8.05 7.17
CA GLY A 282 8.41 8.62 6.49
C GLY A 282 7.76 7.73 5.41
N PRO A 283 8.48 7.18 4.42
CA PRO A 283 7.90 6.34 3.37
C PRO A 283 7.26 5.04 3.90
N GLU A 284 7.91 4.37 4.84
CA GLU A 284 7.40 3.17 5.51
C GLU A 284 6.18 3.47 6.39
N VAL A 285 6.22 4.60 7.09
CA VAL A 285 5.13 5.12 7.93
C VAL A 285 3.92 5.52 7.09
N ASP A 286 4.11 6.15 5.94
CA ASP A 286 3.01 6.56 5.07
C ASP A 286 2.35 5.37 4.36
N LYS A 287 3.13 4.34 3.97
CA LYS A 287 2.61 3.03 3.55
C LYS A 287 1.78 2.36 4.66
N LEU A 288 2.15 2.57 5.93
CA LEU A 288 1.43 2.02 7.09
C LEU A 288 0.14 2.80 7.39
N LYS A 289 0.15 4.14 7.25
CA LYS A 289 -1.06 4.99 7.29
C LYS A 289 -2.04 4.64 6.17
N GLU A 290 -1.55 4.42 4.93
CA GLU A 290 -2.38 4.01 3.79
C GLU A 290 -3.06 2.65 4.06
N MET A 291 -2.32 1.70 4.63
CA MET A 291 -2.89 0.41 5.04
C MET A 291 -3.91 0.54 6.17
N LYS A 292 -3.62 1.37 7.18
CA LYS A 292 -4.57 1.67 8.26
C LYS A 292 -5.86 2.30 7.72
N ALA A 293 -5.77 3.29 6.84
CA ALA A 293 -6.93 3.90 6.21
C ALA A 293 -7.79 2.89 5.43
N LYS A 294 -7.17 1.90 4.77
CA LYS A 294 -7.90 0.80 4.10
C LYS A 294 -8.55 -0.19 5.08
N VAL A 295 -7.94 -0.43 6.23
CA VAL A 295 -8.56 -1.23 7.31
C VAL A 295 -9.75 -0.49 7.91
N ASP A 296 -9.58 0.79 8.23
CA ASP A 296 -10.63 1.67 8.76
C ASP A 296 -11.79 1.79 7.74
N GLU A 297 -11.50 1.93 6.43
CA GLU A 297 -12.50 1.94 5.36
C GLU A 297 -13.21 0.58 5.22
N HIS A 298 -12.49 -0.54 5.24
CA HIS A 298 -13.11 -1.87 5.22
C HIS A 298 -14.01 -2.10 6.45
N GLU A 299 -13.62 -1.60 7.63
CA GLU A 299 -14.46 -1.65 8.83
C GLU A 299 -15.70 -0.76 8.69
N GLU A 300 -15.59 0.46 8.15
CA GLU A 300 -16.77 1.28 7.82
C GLU A 300 -17.66 0.58 6.78
N GLN A 301 -17.10 -0.01 5.73
CA GLN A 301 -17.86 -0.77 4.73
C GLN A 301 -18.57 -1.98 5.34
N ILE A 302 -17.93 -2.72 6.26
CA ILE A 302 -18.55 -3.85 6.99
C ILE A 302 -19.66 -3.35 7.92
N ASN A 303 -19.46 -2.24 8.61
CA ASN A 303 -20.49 -1.63 9.47
C ASN A 303 -21.66 -1.05 8.64
N ASN A 304 -21.40 -0.48 7.47
CA ASN A 304 -22.40 -0.02 6.52
C ASN A 304 -23.19 -1.19 5.93
N LEU A 305 -22.52 -2.26 5.52
CA LEU A 305 -23.16 -3.50 5.06
C LEU A 305 -24.01 -4.15 6.17
N THR A 306 -23.51 -4.18 7.41
CA THR A 306 -24.26 -4.68 8.57
C THR A 306 -25.49 -3.81 8.83
N GLY A 307 -25.33 -2.49 8.94
CA GLY A 307 -26.44 -1.54 9.11
C GLY A 307 -27.44 -1.55 7.95
N ARG A 308 -27.02 -1.92 6.73
CA ARG A 308 -27.90 -2.14 5.58
C ARG A 308 -28.61 -3.49 5.61
N VAL A 309 -28.00 -4.55 6.16
CA VAL A 309 -28.70 -5.81 6.46
C VAL A 309 -29.76 -5.55 7.53
N ASP A 310 -29.39 -4.91 8.64
CA ASP A 310 -30.32 -4.51 9.70
C ASP A 310 -31.47 -3.62 9.20
N GLN A 311 -31.21 -2.73 8.23
CA GLN A 311 -32.24 -1.91 7.60
C GLN A 311 -33.10 -2.71 6.61
N LEU A 312 -32.53 -3.63 5.83
CA LEU A 312 -33.30 -4.50 4.94
C LEU A 312 -34.23 -5.42 5.75
N GLU A 313 -33.77 -5.94 6.89
CA GLU A 313 -34.60 -6.74 7.81
C GLU A 313 -35.70 -5.90 8.51
N LYS A 314 -35.51 -4.59 8.68
CA LYS A 314 -36.51 -3.66 9.25
C LYS A 314 -37.48 -3.05 8.23
N VAL A 315 -37.08 -2.92 6.96
CA VAL A 315 -37.90 -2.33 5.89
C VAL A 315 -38.90 -3.33 5.29
N THR A 316 -38.73 -4.64 5.52
CA THR A 316 -39.69 -5.68 5.12
C THR A 316 -40.93 -5.76 6.01
N HIS A 317 -41.65 -4.64 6.16
CA HIS A 317 -42.99 -4.58 6.73
C HIS A 317 -44.01 -4.05 5.71
N ASP A 318 -44.27 -4.89 4.69
CA ASP A 318 -45.44 -4.85 3.82
C ASP A 318 -46.04 -6.28 3.78
N PRO A 319 -47.31 -6.51 3.40
CA PRO A 319 -48.05 -7.70 3.81
C PRO A 319 -47.48 -9.02 3.27
N VAL A 320 -47.41 -10.00 4.17
CA VAL A 320 -46.70 -11.28 4.01
C VAL A 320 -47.07 -12.04 2.73
N ILE A 321 -46.06 -12.36 1.93
CA ILE A 321 -46.12 -13.38 0.87
C ILE A 321 -44.95 -14.35 1.10
N PRO A 322 -45.18 -15.68 1.18
CA PRO A 322 -44.10 -16.64 1.45
C PRO A 322 -42.97 -16.59 0.41
N GLY A 323 -41.74 -16.43 0.89
CA GLY A 323 -40.57 -16.17 0.05
C GLY A 323 -40.02 -17.40 -0.66
N ASN A 324 -40.55 -17.75 -1.85
CA ASN A 324 -39.83 -18.52 -2.87
C ASN A 324 -40.43 -18.47 -4.30
N LEU A 325 -40.80 -17.27 -4.78
CA LEU A 325 -41.50 -17.07 -6.06
C LEU A 325 -40.75 -17.51 -7.34
N LEU A 326 -39.54 -18.08 -7.25
CA LEU A 326 -38.71 -18.46 -8.41
C LEU A 326 -38.87 -19.92 -8.86
N ARG A 327 -39.60 -20.78 -8.12
CA ARG A 327 -39.68 -22.23 -8.41
C ARG A 327 -41.07 -22.84 -8.60
N TYR A 328 -42.17 -22.13 -8.33
CA TYR A 328 -43.52 -22.70 -8.43
C TYR A 328 -43.89 -23.25 -9.82
N LYS A 329 -43.39 -22.63 -10.89
CA LYS A 329 -43.53 -23.14 -12.26
C LYS A 329 -42.92 -24.54 -12.42
N ASN A 330 -41.77 -24.82 -11.80
CA ASN A 330 -41.15 -26.15 -11.79
C ASN A 330 -41.96 -27.11 -10.91
N HIS A 331 -42.34 -26.70 -9.71
CA HIS A 331 -43.13 -27.52 -8.79
C HIS A 331 -44.50 -27.93 -9.36
N LEU A 332 -45.11 -27.12 -10.23
CA LEU A 332 -46.34 -27.49 -10.94
C LEU A 332 -46.09 -28.57 -12.02
N TYR A 333 -44.95 -28.53 -12.74
CA TYR A 333 -44.54 -29.62 -13.62
C TYR A 333 -44.20 -30.90 -12.84
N GLU A 334 -43.46 -30.80 -11.74
CA GLU A 334 -43.11 -31.91 -10.84
C GLU A 334 -44.39 -32.57 -10.27
N TYR A 335 -45.38 -31.77 -9.85
CA TYR A 335 -46.69 -32.27 -9.42
C TYR A 335 -47.39 -33.04 -10.55
N CYS A 336 -47.49 -32.48 -11.76
CA CYS A 336 -48.11 -33.17 -12.92
C CYS A 336 -47.40 -34.48 -13.28
N GLN A 337 -46.07 -34.52 -13.20
CA GLN A 337 -45.26 -35.73 -13.41
C GLN A 337 -45.52 -36.77 -12.32
N SER A 338 -45.54 -36.38 -11.05
CA SER A 338 -45.84 -37.31 -9.93
C SER A 338 -47.24 -37.91 -10.01
N LYS A 339 -48.23 -37.15 -10.51
CA LYS A 339 -49.61 -37.61 -10.77
C LYS A 339 -49.73 -38.43 -12.07
N LYS A 340 -48.64 -38.66 -12.81
CA LYS A 340 -48.55 -39.44 -14.06
C LYS A 340 -49.55 -39.01 -15.14
N TRP A 341 -49.84 -37.70 -15.23
CA TRP A 341 -50.69 -37.18 -16.28
C TRP A 341 -49.99 -37.24 -17.64
N ALA A 342 -50.75 -37.44 -18.72
CA ALA A 342 -50.21 -37.42 -20.09
C ALA A 342 -49.72 -36.00 -20.46
N GLU A 343 -48.75 -35.88 -21.37
CA GLU A 343 -48.12 -34.60 -21.72
C GLU A 343 -49.12 -33.52 -22.20
N VAL A 344 -50.19 -33.93 -22.88
CA VAL A 344 -51.31 -33.05 -23.33
C VAL A 344 -52.04 -32.37 -22.15
N LYS A 345 -51.83 -32.84 -20.92
CA LYS A 345 -52.39 -32.29 -19.67
C LYS A 345 -51.38 -31.47 -18.85
N PHE A 346 -50.15 -31.28 -19.33
CA PHE A 346 -49.13 -30.51 -18.61
C PHE A 346 -49.45 -29.00 -18.57
N PRO A 347 -48.85 -28.24 -17.65
CA PRO A 347 -49.02 -26.79 -17.54
C PRO A 347 -48.64 -26.01 -18.80
N VAL A 348 -49.63 -25.41 -19.46
CA VAL A 348 -49.45 -24.45 -20.55
C VAL A 348 -49.66 -23.04 -20.02
N PHE A 349 -48.61 -22.22 -20.08
CA PHE A 349 -48.63 -20.84 -19.58
C PHE A 349 -48.89 -19.83 -20.69
N THR A 350 -49.70 -18.82 -20.39
CA THR A 350 -49.98 -17.65 -21.26
C THR A 350 -50.08 -16.40 -20.40
N GLU A 351 -50.21 -15.22 -21.01
CA GLU A 351 -50.41 -13.97 -20.28
C GLU A 351 -51.32 -12.99 -21.03
N ASP A 352 -52.16 -12.28 -20.28
CA ASP A 352 -52.85 -11.09 -20.77
C ASP A 352 -51.95 -9.87 -20.52
N GLN A 353 -51.95 -8.91 -21.45
CA GLN A 353 -51.26 -7.64 -21.28
C GLN A 353 -52.26 -6.55 -20.87
N GLU A 354 -52.08 -6.02 -19.66
CA GLU A 354 -52.91 -4.98 -19.05
C GLU A 354 -52.12 -3.66 -18.97
N SER A 355 -52.80 -2.55 -18.68
CA SER A 355 -52.20 -1.20 -18.66
C SER A 355 -51.12 -0.98 -17.58
N GLN A 356 -50.91 -1.95 -16.69
CA GLN A 356 -49.90 -1.93 -15.63
C GLN A 356 -48.99 -3.18 -15.64
N GLY A 357 -48.93 -3.93 -16.75
CA GLY A 357 -48.04 -5.09 -16.91
C GLY A 357 -48.75 -6.34 -17.44
N TYR A 358 -48.35 -7.51 -16.96
CA TYR A 358 -48.84 -8.82 -17.41
C TYR A 358 -49.59 -9.55 -16.31
N ARG A 359 -50.75 -10.13 -16.64
CA ARG A 359 -51.47 -11.09 -15.79
C ARG A 359 -51.25 -12.51 -16.31
N GLY A 360 -50.68 -13.37 -15.48
CA GLY A 360 -50.37 -14.75 -15.86
C GLY A 360 -51.62 -15.63 -15.94
N LYS A 361 -51.62 -16.58 -16.85
CA LYS A 361 -52.60 -17.68 -16.95
C LYS A 361 -51.87 -19.01 -17.07
N VAL A 362 -52.46 -20.08 -16.53
CA VAL A 362 -52.00 -21.45 -16.76
C VAL A 362 -53.16 -22.41 -16.93
N THR A 363 -53.11 -23.23 -17.98
CA THR A 363 -54.02 -24.36 -18.18
C THR A 363 -53.29 -25.66 -17.85
N VAL A 364 -53.88 -26.49 -17.00
CA VAL A 364 -53.29 -27.76 -16.53
C VAL A 364 -54.41 -28.76 -16.26
N ASN A 365 -54.27 -30.00 -16.74
CA ASN A 365 -55.31 -31.04 -16.72
C ASN A 365 -56.69 -30.58 -17.29
N GLY A 366 -56.69 -29.57 -18.17
CA GLY A 366 -57.90 -28.96 -18.74
C GLY A 366 -58.55 -27.87 -17.86
N GLN A 367 -58.15 -27.72 -16.59
CA GLN A 367 -58.55 -26.58 -15.77
C GLN A 367 -57.67 -25.37 -16.09
N SER A 368 -58.24 -24.16 -16.09
CA SER A 368 -57.52 -22.92 -16.40
C SER A 368 -57.58 -21.94 -15.24
N PHE A 369 -56.41 -21.49 -14.80
CA PHE A 369 -56.21 -20.60 -13.66
C PHE A 369 -55.65 -19.26 -14.14
N THR A 370 -56.03 -18.17 -13.46
CA THR A 370 -55.64 -16.80 -13.79
C THR A 370 -55.03 -16.11 -12.56
N GLY A 371 -53.95 -15.35 -12.77
CA GLY A 371 -53.22 -14.62 -11.73
C GLY A 371 -54.07 -13.56 -11.05
N ARG A 372 -53.93 -13.44 -9.73
CA ARG A 372 -54.66 -12.46 -8.93
C ARG A 372 -54.04 -11.06 -9.11
N LYS A 373 -52.74 -10.96 -9.36
CA LYS A 373 -52.02 -9.69 -9.56
C LYS A 373 -51.49 -9.51 -10.99
N VAL A 374 -51.17 -8.26 -11.30
CA VAL A 374 -50.44 -7.85 -12.52
C VAL A 374 -48.98 -7.62 -12.14
N PHE A 375 -48.04 -8.05 -12.97
CA PHE A 375 -46.61 -7.89 -12.74
C PHE A 375 -45.94 -7.23 -13.94
N ASN A 376 -44.93 -6.37 -13.69
CA ASN A 376 -44.17 -5.69 -14.75
C ASN A 376 -43.43 -6.67 -15.67
N ASP A 377 -43.18 -7.90 -15.23
CA ASP A 377 -42.55 -8.96 -16.01
C ASP A 377 -43.42 -10.24 -16.09
N LYS A 378 -43.34 -10.91 -17.24
CA LYS A 378 -44.10 -12.14 -17.53
C LYS A 378 -43.70 -13.33 -16.65
N LYS A 379 -42.47 -13.34 -16.11
CA LYS A 379 -41.93 -14.48 -15.35
C LYS A 379 -42.51 -14.49 -13.93
N ALA A 380 -42.60 -13.35 -13.25
CA ALA A 380 -43.32 -13.23 -11.98
C ALA A 380 -44.81 -13.55 -12.14
N ALA A 381 -45.46 -13.03 -13.20
CA ALA A 381 -46.85 -13.33 -13.52
C ALA A 381 -47.11 -14.85 -13.71
N HIS A 382 -46.22 -15.56 -14.42
CA HIS A 382 -46.29 -17.03 -14.56
C HIS A 382 -46.01 -17.78 -13.25
N GLN A 383 -45.25 -17.23 -12.32
CA GLN A 383 -44.96 -17.89 -11.03
C GLN A 383 -46.09 -17.71 -10.02
N GLU A 384 -46.77 -16.56 -9.97
CA GLU A 384 -47.97 -16.38 -9.14
C GLU A 384 -49.08 -17.35 -9.60
N VAL A 385 -49.36 -17.42 -10.90
CA VAL A 385 -50.42 -18.32 -11.39
C VAL A 385 -50.05 -19.80 -11.26
N ALA A 386 -48.75 -20.15 -11.30
CA ALA A 386 -48.29 -21.51 -10.98
C ALA A 386 -48.55 -21.87 -9.50
N TYR A 387 -48.33 -20.94 -8.58
CA TYR A 387 -48.68 -21.12 -7.16
C TYR A 387 -50.19 -21.31 -6.99
N ILE A 388 -51.00 -20.45 -7.59
CA ILE A 388 -52.48 -20.51 -7.51
C ILE A 388 -53.01 -21.86 -8.04
N ALA A 389 -52.46 -22.36 -9.15
CA ALA A 389 -52.83 -23.67 -9.69
C ALA A 389 -52.40 -24.82 -8.75
N LEU A 390 -51.20 -24.77 -8.17
CA LEU A 390 -50.72 -25.75 -7.19
C LEU A 390 -51.58 -25.79 -5.91
N GLU A 391 -51.99 -24.62 -5.41
CA GLU A 391 -52.83 -24.43 -4.23
C GLU A 391 -54.23 -25.03 -4.46
N LEU A 392 -54.90 -24.64 -5.55
CA LEU A 392 -56.26 -25.07 -5.87
C LEU A 392 -56.36 -26.53 -6.29
N LEU A 393 -55.36 -27.09 -6.99
CA LEU A 393 -55.36 -28.51 -7.34
C LEU A 393 -55.24 -29.41 -6.11
N LYS A 394 -54.46 -29.01 -5.08
CA LYS A 394 -54.35 -29.76 -3.83
C LYS A 394 -55.63 -29.69 -2.99
N LEU A 395 -56.22 -28.50 -2.87
CA LEU A 395 -57.50 -28.30 -2.17
C LEU A 395 -58.65 -29.11 -2.78
N GLN A 396 -58.64 -29.35 -4.10
CA GLN A 396 -59.60 -30.26 -4.73
C GLN A 396 -59.40 -31.72 -4.29
N GLU A 397 -58.16 -32.19 -4.10
CA GLU A 397 -57.90 -33.55 -3.61
C GLU A 397 -58.36 -33.73 -2.14
N GLU A 398 -58.10 -32.73 -1.29
CA GLU A 398 -58.51 -32.72 0.12
C GLU A 398 -60.03 -32.62 0.32
N SER A 399 -60.79 -32.17 -0.69
CA SER A 399 -62.25 -32.00 -0.62
C SER A 399 -63.10 -33.26 -0.85
N THR A 400 -62.48 -34.44 -0.89
CA THR A 400 -63.12 -35.68 -1.40
C THR A 400 -63.57 -36.69 -0.32
N ASP A 401 -63.30 -36.44 0.96
CA ASP A 401 -63.62 -37.34 2.09
C ASP A 401 -64.49 -36.65 3.17
N GLU A 402 -65.47 -37.35 3.74
CA GLU A 402 -66.53 -36.80 4.62
C GLU A 402 -67.17 -37.91 5.50
N PRO A 403 -67.86 -37.64 6.63
CA PRO A 403 -67.46 -36.80 7.78
C PRO A 403 -67.65 -37.48 9.18
N SER A 404 -66.95 -36.99 10.23
CA SER A 404 -67.29 -37.14 11.67
C SER A 404 -66.22 -36.50 12.61
N SER A 405 -66.48 -35.96 13.82
CA SER A 405 -67.65 -35.22 14.34
C SER A 405 -67.32 -34.50 15.68
N SER A 406 -67.66 -33.21 15.77
CA SER A 406 -68.07 -32.43 16.98
C SER A 406 -67.42 -32.63 18.37
N VAL A 407 -66.52 -31.72 18.77
CA VAL A 407 -66.60 -30.85 19.98
C VAL A 407 -65.90 -29.49 19.65
N ILE A 408 -66.25 -28.39 20.31
CA ILE A 408 -65.95 -26.96 20.02
C ILE A 408 -65.71 -26.25 21.38
N GLN A 409 -64.81 -25.29 21.65
CA GLN A 409 -63.69 -24.55 20.98
C GLN A 409 -62.73 -24.08 22.14
N PRO A 410 -61.76 -23.11 22.05
CA PRO A 410 -61.36 -22.21 20.96
C PRO A 410 -59.85 -22.17 20.60
N ASP A 411 -59.62 -21.75 19.34
CA ASP A 411 -58.63 -20.78 18.87
C ASP A 411 -57.16 -20.89 19.33
N ALA A 412 -56.38 -21.73 18.64
CA ALA A 412 -54.95 -21.50 18.43
C ALA A 412 -54.47 -22.10 17.09
N SER A 413 -54.32 -21.28 16.05
CA SER A 413 -53.34 -21.48 14.95
C SER A 413 -53.39 -20.39 13.88
N SER A 414 -52.23 -19.83 13.56
CA SER A 414 -51.87 -19.46 12.19
C SER A 414 -50.42 -19.92 11.94
N SER A 415 -50.26 -21.20 11.63
CA SER A 415 -48.96 -21.75 11.28
C SER A 415 -48.59 -21.41 9.84
N SER A 416 -47.35 -21.00 9.62
CA SER A 416 -46.72 -21.00 8.30
C SER A 416 -45.48 -21.89 8.37
N SER A 417 -45.25 -22.69 7.33
CA SER A 417 -44.43 -23.90 7.44
C SER A 417 -42.97 -23.61 7.80
N SER A 418 -42.56 -24.04 8.99
CA SER A 418 -41.16 -24.05 9.42
C SER A 418 -40.29 -24.80 8.42
N GLY A 419 -39.19 -24.19 7.97
CA GLY A 419 -38.07 -24.98 7.44
C GLY A 419 -37.52 -25.84 8.59
N ILE A 420 -37.22 -27.11 8.32
CA ILE A 420 -36.71 -28.03 9.34
C ILE A 420 -35.44 -27.43 9.96
N PRO A 421 -35.40 -27.16 11.28
CA PRO A 421 -34.20 -26.63 11.92
C PRO A 421 -33.10 -27.69 11.91
N PHE A 422 -31.91 -27.26 11.48
CA PHE A 422 -30.67 -28.00 11.70
C PHE A 422 -30.24 -27.77 13.14
N PHE A 423 -29.97 -28.84 13.89
CA PHE A 423 -29.31 -28.76 15.19
C PHE A 423 -27.84 -29.06 15.02
N GLY A 424 -26.98 -28.22 15.61
CA GLY A 424 -25.54 -28.36 15.54
C GLY A 424 -25.01 -29.29 16.61
N LYS A 425 -24.06 -30.15 16.23
CA LYS A 425 -23.25 -30.94 17.16
C LYS A 425 -21.78 -30.60 16.95
N VAL A 426 -21.03 -30.48 18.04
CA VAL A 426 -19.57 -30.44 18.01
C VAL A 426 -18.99 -31.49 18.94
N THR A 427 -18.05 -32.27 18.43
CA THR A 427 -17.30 -33.28 19.19
C THR A 427 -15.87 -32.79 19.39
N VAL A 428 -15.47 -32.68 20.66
CA VAL A 428 -14.14 -32.24 21.11
C VAL A 428 -13.43 -33.43 21.75
N ASP A 429 -12.21 -33.72 21.32
CA ASP A 429 -11.37 -34.76 21.94
C ASP A 429 -10.42 -34.10 22.95
N LEU A 430 -10.65 -34.36 24.23
CA LEU A 430 -9.85 -33.79 25.33
C LEU A 430 -8.77 -34.76 25.78
N ASP A 431 -7.62 -34.19 26.15
CA ASP A 431 -6.56 -34.84 26.95
C ASP A 431 -5.98 -33.76 27.88
N ARG A 432 -6.62 -33.56 29.03
CA ARG A 432 -6.34 -32.43 29.95
C ARG A 432 -6.39 -32.87 31.41
N GLU A 433 -5.41 -32.44 32.20
CA GLU A 433 -5.43 -32.58 33.67
C GLU A 433 -5.98 -31.29 34.31
N VAL A 434 -6.87 -31.46 35.29
CA VAL A 434 -7.32 -30.41 36.23
C VAL A 434 -6.81 -30.78 37.63
N VAL A 435 -6.31 -29.80 38.38
CA VAL A 435 -5.57 -30.03 39.64
C VAL A 435 -5.99 -28.96 40.67
N SER A 436 -6.22 -29.34 41.93
CA SER A 436 -6.47 -28.37 43.00
C SER A 436 -5.19 -27.88 43.69
N ASP A 437 -5.32 -26.80 44.46
CA ASP A 437 -4.35 -26.46 45.50
C ASP A 437 -4.14 -27.60 46.51
N ARG A 438 -2.97 -27.59 47.17
CA ARG A 438 -2.59 -28.58 48.18
C ARG A 438 -3.52 -28.53 49.39
N CYS A 439 -4.30 -29.59 49.59
CA CYS A 439 -5.25 -29.70 50.69
C CYS A 439 -4.67 -30.42 51.92
N SER A 440 -5.47 -30.60 52.98
CA SER A 440 -5.08 -31.29 54.22
C SER A 440 -5.50 -32.77 54.30
N SER A 441 -6.27 -33.28 53.34
CA SER A 441 -6.58 -34.71 53.19
C SER A 441 -6.88 -35.04 51.72
N LYS A 442 -6.88 -36.34 51.34
CA LYS A 442 -7.15 -36.75 49.95
C LYS A 442 -8.60 -36.47 49.54
N GLU A 443 -9.55 -36.61 50.46
CA GLU A 443 -10.98 -36.32 50.24
C GLU A 443 -11.19 -34.83 49.96
N LYS A 444 -10.52 -33.95 50.72
CA LYS A 444 -10.56 -32.50 50.50
C LYS A 444 -9.88 -32.08 49.20
N ALA A 445 -8.76 -32.71 48.83
CA ALA A 445 -8.11 -32.47 47.53
C ALA A 445 -9.02 -32.87 46.36
N THR A 446 -9.66 -34.04 46.48
CA THR A 446 -10.62 -34.54 45.49
C THR A 446 -11.79 -33.58 45.33
N GLU A 447 -12.45 -33.22 46.44
CA GLU A 447 -13.60 -32.32 46.43
C GLU A 447 -13.25 -30.91 45.91
N ALA A 448 -12.07 -30.38 46.26
CA ALA A 448 -11.57 -29.13 45.69
C ALA A 448 -11.31 -29.22 44.18
N THR A 449 -10.80 -30.36 43.68
CA THR A 449 -10.55 -30.55 42.24
C THR A 449 -11.86 -30.72 41.46
N TYR A 450 -12.85 -31.44 42.02
CA TYR A 450 -14.20 -31.51 41.44
C TYR A 450 -14.93 -30.15 41.50
N LYS A 451 -14.67 -29.29 42.50
CA LYS A 451 -15.20 -27.92 42.51
C LYS A 451 -14.72 -27.08 41.32
N VAL A 452 -13.45 -27.25 40.88
CA VAL A 452 -12.93 -26.58 39.67
C VAL A 452 -13.64 -27.06 38.40
N LEU A 453 -13.97 -28.35 38.30
CA LEU A 453 -14.80 -28.87 37.19
C LEU A 453 -16.24 -28.33 37.27
N TRP A 454 -16.84 -28.32 38.46
CA TRP A 454 -18.19 -27.80 38.71
C TRP A 454 -18.34 -26.33 38.30
N GLU A 455 -17.35 -25.49 38.63
CA GLU A 455 -17.27 -24.09 38.19
C GLU A 455 -17.08 -23.98 36.66
N SER A 456 -16.19 -24.79 36.09
CA SER A 456 -15.89 -24.78 34.64
C SER A 456 -17.11 -25.12 33.79
N PHE A 457 -17.83 -26.19 34.13
CA PHE A 457 -19.02 -26.63 33.41
C PHE A 457 -20.30 -25.85 33.77
N ARG A 458 -20.24 -24.92 34.74
CA ARG A 458 -21.37 -24.12 35.25
C ARG A 458 -22.55 -24.96 35.75
N ILE A 459 -22.23 -25.99 36.52
CA ILE A 459 -23.22 -26.94 37.05
C ILE A 459 -23.99 -26.29 38.21
N SER A 460 -25.25 -26.68 38.44
CA SER A 460 -26.06 -26.19 39.56
C SER A 460 -25.39 -26.47 40.92
N ALA A 461 -25.54 -25.55 41.88
CA ALA A 461 -24.92 -25.71 43.21
C ALA A 461 -25.42 -26.97 43.94
N PRO A 462 -24.55 -27.71 44.65
CA PRO A 462 -24.97 -28.87 45.44
C PRO A 462 -26.00 -28.49 46.49
N VAL A 463 -27.08 -29.29 46.62
CA VAL A 463 -28.02 -29.14 47.74
C VAL A 463 -27.44 -29.73 49.02
N GLU A 464 -28.02 -29.38 50.17
CA GLU A 464 -27.51 -29.78 51.48
C GLU A 464 -27.36 -31.31 51.61
N GLY A 465 -26.11 -31.78 51.79
CA GLY A 465 -25.74 -33.20 51.83
C GLY A 465 -25.12 -33.76 50.53
N GLN A 466 -25.13 -33.02 49.42
CA GLN A 466 -24.40 -33.38 48.20
C GLN A 466 -22.96 -32.83 48.20
N THR A 467 -22.12 -33.39 47.33
CA THR A 467 -20.71 -33.00 47.13
C THR A 467 -20.50 -32.45 45.72
N TYR A 468 -19.50 -31.59 45.51
CA TYR A 468 -19.09 -31.16 44.17
C TYR A 468 -18.74 -32.39 43.30
N LYS A 469 -18.11 -33.42 43.89
CA LYS A 469 -17.91 -34.71 43.24
C LYS A 469 -19.21 -35.38 42.80
N SER A 470 -20.22 -35.52 43.66
CA SER A 470 -21.46 -36.22 43.28
C SER A 470 -22.22 -35.49 42.17
N VAL A 471 -22.39 -34.17 42.29
CA VAL A 471 -23.16 -33.39 41.29
C VAL A 471 -22.42 -33.29 39.95
N THR A 472 -21.07 -33.20 39.97
CA THR A 472 -20.28 -33.25 38.73
C THR A 472 -20.39 -34.61 38.05
N MET A 473 -20.28 -35.71 38.80
CA MET A 473 -20.42 -37.06 38.23
C MET A 473 -21.82 -37.33 37.69
N GLU A 474 -22.87 -36.82 38.35
CA GLU A 474 -24.26 -36.89 37.90
C GLU A 474 -24.46 -36.11 36.57
N TYR A 475 -23.95 -34.88 36.49
CA TYR A 475 -23.96 -34.09 35.26
C TYR A 475 -23.20 -34.76 34.12
N PHE A 476 -22.01 -35.31 34.38
CA PHE A 476 -21.23 -36.04 33.37
C PHE A 476 -21.96 -37.31 32.87
N ASN A 477 -22.60 -38.08 33.76
CA ASN A 477 -23.43 -39.22 33.34
C ASN A 477 -24.59 -38.75 32.44
N THR A 478 -25.31 -37.70 32.83
CA THR A 478 -26.50 -37.18 32.14
C THR A 478 -26.18 -36.62 30.75
N ASN A 479 -25.00 -36.03 30.56
CA ASN A 479 -24.54 -35.52 29.25
C ASN A 479 -23.74 -36.56 28.44
N GLY A 480 -23.59 -37.80 28.93
CA GLY A 480 -22.84 -38.86 28.24
C GLY A 480 -21.34 -38.60 28.12
N PHE A 481 -20.76 -37.84 29.05
CA PHE A 481 -19.35 -37.44 29.02
C PHE A 481 -18.40 -38.51 29.62
N PRO A 482 -17.16 -38.63 29.10
CA PRO A 482 -16.12 -39.45 29.71
C PRO A 482 -15.89 -39.07 31.19
N LYS A 483 -16.00 -40.06 32.08
CA LYS A 483 -15.81 -39.87 33.53
C LYS A 483 -14.37 -39.41 33.82
N PRO A 484 -14.15 -38.35 34.63
CA PRO A 484 -12.81 -37.92 35.00
C PRO A 484 -12.03 -39.04 35.70
N LEU A 485 -10.77 -39.24 35.30
CA LEU A 485 -9.88 -40.20 35.95
C LEU A 485 -9.18 -39.54 37.14
N GLU A 486 -9.42 -40.04 38.34
CA GLU A 486 -8.75 -39.61 39.58
C GLU A 486 -7.34 -40.22 39.67
N ASP A 487 -6.34 -39.34 39.63
CA ASP A 487 -4.92 -39.64 39.80
C ASP A 487 -4.40 -38.96 41.07
N PHE A 488 -3.69 -39.72 41.91
CA PHE A 488 -3.21 -39.29 43.21
C PHE A 488 -1.71 -39.58 43.32
N ASP A 489 -0.91 -38.53 43.56
CA ASP A 489 0.50 -38.69 43.91
C ASP A 489 0.62 -39.34 45.29
N ASP A 490 1.37 -40.44 45.38
CA ASP A 490 1.51 -41.25 46.60
C ASP A 490 2.07 -40.48 47.79
N ASN A 491 2.81 -39.38 47.55
CA ASN A 491 3.43 -38.56 48.60
C ASN A 491 2.81 -37.14 48.77
N THR A 492 1.75 -36.75 48.05
CA THR A 492 1.17 -35.40 48.23
C THR A 492 -0.36 -35.38 48.35
N THR A 493 -0.86 -34.37 49.07
CA THR A 493 -2.30 -34.10 49.28
C THR A 493 -2.89 -33.29 48.13
N ILE A 494 -2.62 -33.75 46.90
CA ILE A 494 -3.05 -33.17 45.64
C ILE A 494 -3.83 -34.26 44.89
N CYS A 495 -4.99 -33.91 44.35
CA CYS A 495 -5.76 -34.76 43.45
C CYS A 495 -5.66 -34.17 42.04
N LYS A 496 -5.60 -35.05 41.04
CA LYS A 496 -5.65 -34.69 39.63
C LYS A 496 -6.84 -35.40 38.99
N LEU A 497 -7.60 -34.67 38.18
CA LEU A 497 -8.69 -35.19 37.37
C LEU A 497 -8.31 -35.11 35.90
N LYS A 498 -8.15 -36.26 35.23
CA LYS A 498 -7.85 -36.31 33.79
C LYS A 498 -9.14 -36.41 33.00
N LEU A 499 -9.40 -35.41 32.16
CA LEU A 499 -10.46 -35.39 31.17
C LEU A 499 -9.89 -35.94 29.86
N VAL A 500 -10.23 -37.19 29.55
CA VAL A 500 -9.69 -37.92 28.39
C VAL A 500 -10.83 -38.47 27.53
N GLY A 501 -10.81 -38.18 26.22
CA GLY A 501 -11.74 -38.70 25.22
C GLY A 501 -12.74 -37.69 24.68
N LEU A 502 -13.80 -38.19 24.04
CA LEU A 502 -14.74 -37.40 23.23
C LEU A 502 -15.88 -36.79 24.06
N PHE A 503 -15.99 -35.47 24.03
CA PHE A 503 -17.07 -34.68 24.62
C PHE A 503 -17.97 -34.11 23.51
N ASN A 504 -19.29 -34.25 23.65
CA ASN A 504 -20.27 -33.87 22.63
C ASN A 504 -21.13 -32.70 23.11
N PHE A 505 -21.08 -31.55 22.43
CA PHE A 505 -21.89 -30.38 22.75
C PHE A 505 -22.89 -30.11 21.63
N TYR A 506 -24.11 -29.73 22.02
CA TYR A 506 -25.26 -29.58 21.13
C TYR A 506 -25.82 -28.16 21.20
N ASP A 507 -26.18 -27.63 20.04
CA ASP A 507 -27.01 -26.43 19.90
C ASP A 507 -28.46 -26.75 20.33
N LYS A 508 -29.02 -25.91 21.21
CA LYS A 508 -30.39 -26.08 21.74
C LYS A 508 -31.43 -25.25 21.00
N ASP A 509 -31.03 -24.15 20.37
CA ASP A 509 -31.95 -23.21 19.72
C ASP A 509 -32.23 -23.65 18.27
N GLY A 510 -31.26 -24.31 17.64
CA GLY A 510 -31.30 -24.74 16.25
C GLY A 510 -31.13 -23.58 15.27
N SER A 511 -31.09 -23.91 13.97
CA SER A 511 -31.06 -22.88 12.93
C SER A 511 -31.64 -23.36 11.60
N THR A 512 -32.22 -22.43 10.83
CA THR A 512 -32.58 -22.64 9.41
C THR A 512 -31.36 -22.78 8.49
N LYS A 513 -30.13 -22.60 9.01
CA LYS A 513 -28.87 -22.67 8.25
C LYS A 513 -27.86 -23.58 8.97
N LYS A 514 -27.51 -24.73 8.36
CA LYS A 514 -26.47 -25.68 8.85
C LYS A 514 -25.23 -25.00 9.46
N LYS A 515 -24.59 -24.06 8.73
CA LYS A 515 -23.38 -23.34 9.18
C LYS A 515 -23.58 -22.52 10.46
N HIS A 516 -24.80 -22.05 10.74
CA HIS A 516 -25.12 -21.26 11.93
C HIS A 516 -25.35 -22.17 13.15
N ALA A 517 -26.04 -23.29 12.97
CA ALA A 517 -26.18 -24.32 14.01
C ALA A 517 -24.80 -24.86 14.46
N GLU A 518 -23.86 -25.07 13.53
CA GLU A 518 -22.47 -25.43 13.84
C GLU A 518 -21.71 -24.34 14.63
N GLN A 519 -22.05 -23.05 14.44
CA GLN A 519 -21.50 -21.93 15.23
C GLN A 519 -22.12 -21.88 16.63
N GLN A 520 -23.42 -22.15 16.77
CA GLN A 520 -24.10 -22.26 18.07
C GLN A 520 -23.51 -23.43 18.90
N ALA A 521 -23.33 -24.60 18.30
CA ALA A 521 -22.69 -25.74 18.97
C ALA A 521 -21.26 -25.41 19.44
N ALA A 522 -20.47 -24.70 18.62
CA ALA A 522 -19.15 -24.21 19.02
C ALA A 522 -19.21 -23.20 20.18
N LYS A 523 -20.23 -22.32 20.21
CA LYS A 523 -20.46 -21.39 21.33
C LYS A 523 -20.74 -22.14 22.63
N VAL A 524 -21.60 -23.15 22.60
CA VAL A 524 -21.92 -24.00 23.76
C VAL A 524 -20.67 -24.72 24.27
N ALA A 525 -19.86 -25.33 23.38
CA ALA A 525 -18.61 -25.96 23.76
C ALA A 525 -17.61 -24.97 24.40
N LEU A 526 -17.44 -23.78 23.82
CA LEU A 526 -16.59 -22.73 24.40
C LEU A 526 -17.08 -22.25 25.78
N GLN A 527 -18.40 -22.21 26.01
CA GLN A 527 -18.97 -21.80 27.30
C GLN A 527 -18.74 -22.82 28.42
N HIS A 528 -18.84 -24.12 28.12
CA HIS A 528 -18.62 -25.19 29.11
C HIS A 528 -17.14 -25.57 29.29
N LEU A 529 -16.29 -25.31 28.29
CA LEU A 529 -14.86 -25.65 28.33
C LEU A 529 -13.96 -24.44 28.66
N SER A 530 -14.49 -23.23 28.87
CA SER A 530 -13.68 -22.02 29.07
C SER A 530 -12.64 -22.16 30.20
N GLY A 531 -13.03 -22.76 31.33
CA GLY A 531 -12.12 -23.02 32.46
C GLY A 531 -11.07 -24.11 32.23
N ILE A 532 -11.28 -25.00 31.25
CA ILE A 532 -10.42 -26.16 30.96
C ILE A 532 -9.43 -25.84 29.82
N LEU A 533 -9.85 -24.96 28.90
CA LEU A 533 -9.08 -24.43 27.77
C LEU A 533 -8.36 -23.11 28.09
N ASN A 534 -8.41 -22.65 29.36
CA ASN A 534 -7.85 -21.37 29.82
C ASN A 534 -8.32 -20.17 28.97
N TYR A 535 -9.61 -20.13 28.61
CA TYR A 535 -10.20 -19.13 27.74
C TYR A 535 -11.10 -18.15 28.52
N ALA A 536 -11.04 -16.87 28.15
CA ALA A 536 -11.84 -15.81 28.77
C ALA A 536 -13.34 -15.94 28.40
N PRO A 537 -14.26 -15.26 29.13
CA PRO A 537 -15.66 -15.21 28.74
C PRO A 537 -15.83 -14.68 27.30
N ILE A 538 -16.60 -15.42 26.49
CA ILE A 538 -16.96 -15.03 25.12
C ILE A 538 -17.63 -13.65 25.12
N SER A 539 -17.17 -12.71 24.28
CA SER A 539 -17.83 -11.41 24.12
C SER A 539 -19.12 -11.53 23.30
N ASP A 540 -20.11 -10.69 23.60
CA ASP A 540 -21.39 -10.66 22.84
C ASP A 540 -21.23 -10.16 21.40
N THR A 541 -20.07 -9.59 21.05
CA THR A 541 -19.68 -9.19 19.70
C THR A 541 -19.11 -10.33 18.85
N GLU A 542 -18.72 -11.46 19.45
CA GLU A 542 -18.12 -12.59 18.74
C GLU A 542 -19.15 -13.31 17.84
N LYS A 543 -18.71 -13.73 16.65
CA LYS A 543 -19.56 -14.37 15.61
C LYS A 543 -18.90 -15.60 14.95
N ASN A 544 -17.65 -15.92 15.29
CA ASN A 544 -16.87 -17.02 14.71
C ASN A 544 -16.39 -18.04 15.76
N PHE A 545 -17.30 -18.48 16.62
CA PHE A 545 -17.06 -19.51 17.64
C PHE A 545 -16.37 -20.79 17.12
N LYS A 546 -16.64 -21.22 15.88
CA LYS A 546 -15.93 -22.35 15.23
C LYS A 546 -14.43 -22.07 15.03
N GLY A 547 -14.07 -20.84 14.66
CA GLY A 547 -12.68 -20.42 14.53
C GLY A 547 -11.97 -20.42 15.88
N VAL A 548 -12.57 -19.74 16.86
CA VAL A 548 -12.06 -19.65 18.23
C VAL A 548 -11.89 -21.02 18.88
N LEU A 549 -12.88 -21.91 18.81
CA LEU A 549 -12.77 -23.26 19.39
C LEU A 549 -11.65 -24.07 18.73
N LYS A 550 -11.50 -23.95 17.40
CA LYS A 550 -10.42 -24.60 16.65
C LYS A 550 -9.04 -24.10 17.08
N GLU A 551 -8.88 -22.77 17.12
CA GLU A 551 -7.66 -22.07 17.51
C GLU A 551 -7.21 -22.43 18.93
N ARG A 552 -8.14 -22.46 19.89
CA ARG A 552 -7.83 -22.86 21.28
C ARG A 552 -7.45 -24.34 21.42
N LEU A 553 -8.06 -25.24 20.65
CA LEU A 553 -7.69 -26.65 20.65
C LEU A 553 -6.31 -26.88 20.00
N GLU A 554 -6.02 -26.24 18.88
CA GLU A 554 -4.70 -26.31 18.23
C GLU A 554 -3.59 -25.68 19.08
N MET A 555 -3.86 -24.56 19.77
CA MET A 555 -2.94 -23.92 20.73
C MET A 555 -2.56 -24.86 21.89
N LEU A 556 -3.48 -25.72 22.33
CA LEU A 556 -3.26 -26.70 23.39
C LEU A 556 -2.76 -28.06 22.88
N GLY A 557 -2.49 -28.20 21.57
CA GLY A 557 -2.05 -29.46 20.95
C GLY A 557 -3.13 -30.54 20.86
N LEU A 558 -4.39 -30.19 21.11
CA LEU A 558 -5.54 -31.10 21.04
C LEU A 558 -6.01 -31.29 19.59
N LYS A 559 -6.85 -32.31 19.36
CA LYS A 559 -7.36 -32.59 18.02
C LYS A 559 -8.41 -31.56 17.60
N ASN A 560 -8.44 -31.28 16.29
CA ASN A 560 -9.41 -30.37 15.70
C ASN A 560 -10.86 -30.85 15.94
N PRO A 561 -11.79 -29.95 16.29
CA PRO A 561 -13.17 -30.31 16.63
C PRO A 561 -13.95 -30.77 15.38
N VAL A 562 -14.71 -31.85 15.55
CA VAL A 562 -15.59 -32.41 14.49
C VAL A 562 -16.97 -31.79 14.61
N TYR A 563 -17.62 -31.50 13.47
CA TYR A 563 -18.94 -30.86 13.42
C TYR A 563 -19.92 -31.67 12.58
N ASP A 564 -21.02 -32.05 13.21
CA ASP A 564 -22.16 -32.72 12.59
C ASP A 564 -23.42 -31.84 12.71
N THR A 565 -24.43 -32.11 11.89
CA THR A 565 -25.73 -31.42 12.02
C THR A 565 -26.88 -32.34 11.64
N ASP A 566 -27.89 -32.41 12.49
CA ASP A 566 -29.04 -33.29 12.30
C ASP A 566 -30.34 -32.53 12.08
N ASN A 567 -31.26 -33.18 11.37
CA ASN A 567 -32.59 -32.66 11.01
C ASN A 567 -33.68 -33.06 12.02
N LYS A 568 -33.27 -33.48 13.23
CA LYS A 568 -34.15 -33.86 14.35
C LYS A 568 -33.70 -33.12 15.60
N ALA A 569 -34.67 -32.59 16.35
CA ALA A 569 -34.46 -32.30 17.75
C ALA A 569 -34.46 -33.63 18.52
N GLU A 570 -33.31 -34.01 19.10
CA GLU A 570 -33.29 -35.07 20.11
C GLU A 570 -33.78 -34.48 21.43
N ALA A 571 -35.08 -34.63 21.69
CA ALA A 571 -35.70 -34.25 22.95
C ALA A 571 -35.19 -35.19 24.07
N SER A 572 -34.25 -34.70 24.88
CA SER A 572 -33.52 -35.49 25.87
C SER A 572 -34.29 -35.69 27.20
N GLU A 573 -35.52 -36.22 27.13
CA GLU A 573 -36.29 -36.63 28.31
C GLU A 573 -37.07 -37.94 28.06
N GLU A 574 -36.41 -39.09 28.27
CA GLU A 574 -37.02 -40.27 28.92
C GLU A 574 -35.91 -41.20 29.49
N PRO A 575 -36.14 -41.92 30.60
CA PRO A 575 -35.05 -42.55 31.35
C PRO A 575 -34.77 -44.00 30.94
N ILE A 576 -33.50 -44.31 30.62
CA ILE A 576 -33.03 -45.70 30.46
C ILE A 576 -32.72 -46.30 31.84
N ASN A 577 -33.29 -47.48 32.12
CA ASN A 577 -33.17 -48.19 33.39
C ASN A 577 -32.78 -49.68 33.14
N ILE A 578 -32.35 -50.36 34.21
CA ILE A 578 -32.16 -51.81 34.40
C ILE A 578 -30.73 -52.38 34.19
N SER A 579 -30.24 -52.94 35.30
CA SER A 579 -29.24 -54.01 35.53
C SER A 579 -27.78 -53.89 35.05
N SER A 580 -26.90 -53.90 36.06
CA SER A 580 -25.58 -54.54 36.04
C SER A 580 -25.68 -56.05 35.75
N ASP A 581 -24.64 -56.64 35.16
CA ASP A 581 -24.18 -57.96 35.60
C ASP A 581 -22.68 -58.23 35.34
N LEU A 582 -21.96 -58.52 36.44
CA LEU A 582 -20.88 -59.51 36.60
C LEU A 582 -19.96 -59.93 35.41
N ILE A 583 -18.68 -59.54 35.44
CA ILE A 583 -17.53 -60.40 35.86
C ILE A 583 -16.12 -59.87 35.47
N THR A 584 -15.32 -59.72 36.53
CA THR A 584 -13.87 -59.86 36.69
C THR A 584 -13.06 -60.58 35.59
N SER A 585 -11.85 -60.05 35.27
CA SER A 585 -10.58 -60.70 35.69
C SER A 585 -9.31 -59.96 35.23
N THR A 586 -8.32 -59.91 36.11
CA THR A 586 -6.91 -59.59 35.83
C THR A 586 -6.11 -60.84 35.45
N VAL A 587 -5.17 -60.74 34.50
CA VAL A 587 -3.91 -61.53 34.49
C VAL A 587 -2.81 -60.69 33.85
N SER A 588 -1.63 -60.66 34.49
CA SER A 588 -0.37 -60.16 33.91
C SER A 588 0.55 -61.34 33.58
N ILE A 589 1.56 -61.19 32.70
CA ILE A 589 2.97 -61.63 32.89
C ILE A 589 3.85 -61.38 31.64
N SER A 590 4.80 -60.46 31.82
CA SER A 590 6.24 -60.47 31.49
C SER A 590 6.89 -61.18 30.27
N GLN A 591 7.73 -60.38 29.58
CA GLN A 591 9.16 -60.59 29.24
C GLN A 591 9.66 -61.46 28.06
N ALA A 592 10.57 -60.84 27.28
CA ALA A 592 11.85 -61.37 26.72
C ALA A 592 11.82 -62.48 25.63
N GLU A 593 12.82 -62.67 24.76
CA GLU A 593 13.92 -61.82 24.22
C GLU A 593 14.50 -62.47 22.92
N VAL A 594 14.97 -61.65 21.95
CA VAL A 594 16.19 -61.83 21.10
C VAL A 594 16.36 -63.06 20.13
N LYS A 595 16.97 -62.77 18.95
CA LYS A 595 17.79 -63.62 18.02
C LYS A 595 17.22 -64.32 16.75
N ASP A 596 17.50 -63.68 15.61
CA ASP A 596 18.37 -64.11 14.47
C ASP A 596 18.06 -65.22 13.41
N HIS A 597 18.50 -64.87 12.18
CA HIS A 597 19.11 -65.66 11.07
C HIS A 597 18.32 -66.43 9.96
N THR A 598 18.77 -66.17 8.71
CA THR A 598 18.83 -67.03 7.47
C THR A 598 17.51 -67.45 6.77
N GLU A 599 17.30 -67.15 5.47
CA GLU A 599 17.80 -67.81 4.20
C GLU A 599 17.10 -69.17 3.88
N SER A 600 16.80 -69.58 2.62
CA SER A 600 16.89 -68.93 1.29
C SER A 600 16.10 -69.69 0.18
N GLU A 601 15.80 -68.99 -0.93
CA GLU A 601 15.51 -69.42 -2.34
C GLU A 601 14.43 -70.51 -2.65
N ILE A 602 13.74 -70.47 -3.82
CA ILE A 602 13.97 -71.26 -5.09
C ILE A 602 12.65 -71.10 -5.92
N ILE A 603 12.47 -71.05 -7.26
CA ILE A 603 13.24 -70.95 -8.54
C ILE A 603 12.23 -70.41 -9.63
N SER A 604 12.54 -69.57 -10.64
CA SER A 604 13.12 -69.81 -12.00
C SER A 604 12.33 -70.80 -12.92
N SER A 605 12.29 -70.75 -14.28
CA SER A 605 12.75 -69.79 -15.32
C SER A 605 12.25 -70.13 -16.78
N SER A 606 12.25 -69.13 -17.70
CA SER A 606 12.47 -69.22 -19.20
C SER A 606 11.47 -70.02 -20.11
N PRO A 607 11.54 -70.03 -21.49
CA PRO A 607 12.54 -69.51 -22.48
C PRO A 607 12.00 -68.73 -23.75
N SER A 608 12.83 -68.57 -24.81
CA SER A 608 12.70 -67.72 -26.06
C SER A 608 12.04 -68.44 -27.29
N CYS A 609 11.81 -67.91 -28.53
CA CYS A 609 12.63 -67.19 -29.57
C CYS A 609 11.81 -66.07 -30.33
N GLN A 610 12.25 -65.22 -31.30
CA GLN A 610 13.09 -65.28 -32.55
C GLN A 610 12.48 -66.11 -33.72
N GLU A 611 12.52 -65.77 -35.04
CA GLU A 611 13.05 -64.62 -35.84
C GLU A 611 12.53 -64.63 -37.33
N SER A 612 12.47 -63.50 -38.06
CA SER A 612 12.58 -63.45 -39.56
C SER A 612 12.81 -62.01 -40.14
N VAL A 613 13.26 -61.88 -41.40
CA VAL A 613 13.90 -60.65 -41.98
C VAL A 613 13.66 -60.47 -43.50
N ARG A 614 13.56 -59.22 -44.04
CA ARG A 614 14.06 -58.79 -45.39
C ARG A 614 13.93 -57.28 -45.73
N VAL A 615 14.74 -56.82 -46.70
CA VAL A 615 14.92 -55.44 -47.26
C VAL A 615 15.38 -55.57 -48.75
N PRO A 616 14.85 -54.82 -49.76
CA PRO A 616 15.57 -53.68 -50.42
C PRO A 616 14.70 -52.57 -51.11
N VAL A 617 15.34 -51.60 -51.81
CA VAL A 617 14.90 -50.25 -52.31
C VAL A 617 15.79 -49.84 -53.54
N PRO A 618 15.55 -48.85 -54.47
CA PRO A 618 14.51 -47.78 -54.68
C PRO A 618 13.85 -47.75 -56.11
N VAL A 619 13.18 -46.64 -56.53
CA VAL A 619 13.20 -45.97 -57.90
C VAL A 619 12.29 -44.68 -57.96
N GLN A 620 12.51 -43.77 -58.93
CA GLN A 620 11.78 -42.50 -59.26
C GLN A 620 11.64 -42.34 -60.83
N PRO A 621 10.90 -41.38 -61.48
CA PRO A 621 10.67 -39.94 -61.13
C PRO A 621 9.30 -39.25 -61.50
N ASP A 622 9.13 -37.99 -61.03
CA ASP A 622 8.51 -36.72 -61.54
C ASP A 622 7.56 -36.64 -62.79
N PRO A 623 6.85 -35.50 -63.04
CA PRO A 623 6.06 -34.54 -62.21
C PRO A 623 4.67 -34.23 -62.87
N PRO A 624 3.94 -33.08 -62.70
CA PRO A 624 3.92 -31.96 -61.73
C PRO A 624 2.50 -31.86 -61.05
N ASP A 625 1.81 -30.76 -60.68
CA ASP A 625 2.04 -29.30 -60.58
C ASP A 625 1.06 -28.61 -59.59
N SER A 626 1.41 -27.42 -59.08
CA SER A 626 0.61 -26.40 -58.35
C SER A 626 -0.19 -26.83 -57.09
N SER A 627 -0.26 -26.11 -55.97
CA SER A 627 0.52 -25.02 -55.35
C SER A 627 0.20 -25.07 -53.82
N SER A 628 0.70 -24.27 -52.86
CA SER A 628 1.53 -23.06 -52.79
C SER A 628 2.48 -23.16 -51.56
N PRO A 629 3.52 -22.33 -51.39
CA PRO A 629 4.66 -22.68 -50.53
C PRO A 629 4.51 -22.33 -49.04
N ALA A 630 5.20 -23.11 -48.20
CA ALA A 630 5.38 -22.87 -46.76
C ALA A 630 6.85 -22.50 -46.44
N SER A 631 7.05 -21.64 -45.43
CA SER A 631 8.39 -21.18 -45.01
C SER A 631 9.15 -22.24 -44.20
N GLN A 632 10.41 -22.50 -44.57
CA GLN A 632 11.29 -23.44 -43.88
C GLN A 632 11.95 -22.87 -42.62
N ARG A 633 12.35 -23.74 -41.69
CA ARG A 633 13.23 -23.42 -40.55
C ARG A 633 14.70 -23.65 -40.90
N LYS A 634 15.58 -22.74 -40.44
CA LYS A 634 16.97 -23.07 -40.04
C LYS A 634 17.29 -22.47 -38.67
N LYS A 635 18.02 -23.22 -37.85
CA LYS A 635 18.64 -22.79 -36.58
C LYS A 635 20.03 -22.19 -36.86
N PRO A 636 20.72 -21.64 -35.84
CA PRO A 636 20.27 -20.73 -34.79
C PRO A 636 21.08 -19.41 -34.84
N ARG A 637 20.57 -18.31 -34.26
CA ARG A 637 21.39 -17.10 -34.03
C ARG A 637 21.16 -16.49 -32.65
N SER A 638 22.22 -15.83 -32.19
CA SER A 638 22.39 -15.15 -30.91
C SER A 638 21.30 -14.11 -30.61
N GLU A 639 21.04 -13.92 -29.32
CA GLU A 639 20.28 -12.76 -28.83
C GLU A 639 20.96 -11.47 -29.31
N CYS A 640 20.15 -10.56 -29.85
CA CYS A 640 20.59 -9.27 -30.40
C CYS A 640 20.10 -8.13 -29.49
N PRO A 641 20.61 -6.89 -29.65
CA PRO A 641 20.26 -5.76 -28.77
C PRO A 641 18.75 -5.51 -28.70
N GLY A 642 18.29 -5.11 -27.52
CA GLY A 642 16.88 -4.82 -27.27
C GLY A 642 16.34 -3.71 -28.18
N ILE A 643 15.34 -4.05 -28.98
CA ILE A 643 14.61 -3.12 -29.85
C ILE A 643 13.61 -2.33 -29.01
N THR A 644 13.59 -1.02 -29.17
CA THR A 644 12.54 -0.14 -28.62
C THR A 644 11.75 0.46 -29.77
N PHE A 645 10.43 0.27 -29.73
CA PHE A 645 9.47 0.92 -30.60
C PHE A 645 8.97 2.20 -29.93
N PHE A 646 8.94 3.31 -30.67
CA PHE A 646 8.23 4.53 -30.30
C PHE A 646 7.11 4.76 -31.31
N SER A 647 5.93 5.14 -30.85
CA SER A 647 4.76 5.38 -31.70
C SER A 647 4.25 6.80 -31.54
N LYS A 648 3.76 7.35 -32.66
CA LYS A 648 2.92 8.54 -32.68
C LYS A 648 1.55 8.20 -33.25
N VAL A 649 0.52 8.88 -32.77
CA VAL A 649 -0.84 8.81 -33.30
C VAL A 649 -1.23 10.17 -33.85
N THR A 650 -1.78 10.19 -35.06
CA THR A 650 -2.29 11.40 -35.70
C THR A 650 -3.80 11.32 -35.80
N VAL A 651 -4.47 12.34 -35.26
CA VAL A 651 -5.92 12.49 -35.20
C VAL A 651 -6.30 13.69 -36.06
N ASP A 652 -7.14 13.48 -37.08
CA ASP A 652 -7.63 14.57 -37.94
C ASP A 652 -8.88 15.17 -37.28
N LEU A 653 -8.72 16.32 -36.64
CA LEU A 653 -9.80 17.03 -35.96
C LEU A 653 -10.53 17.95 -36.94
N ASN A 654 -11.83 18.11 -36.72
CA ASN A 654 -12.68 19.13 -37.33
C ASN A 654 -13.78 19.50 -36.33
N GLN A 655 -13.39 20.23 -35.28
CA GLN A 655 -14.27 20.67 -34.19
C GLN A 655 -14.22 22.19 -34.04
N GLU A 656 -15.29 22.79 -33.52
CA GLU A 656 -15.35 24.21 -33.17
C GLU A 656 -15.66 24.41 -31.68
N VAL A 657 -14.92 25.32 -31.04
CA VAL A 657 -15.25 25.87 -29.72
C VAL A 657 -15.79 27.28 -29.93
N VAL A 658 -16.86 27.65 -29.23
CA VAL A 658 -17.61 28.89 -29.48
C VAL A 658 -17.75 29.67 -28.18
N SER A 659 -17.54 30.99 -28.21
CA SER A 659 -17.77 31.86 -27.05
C SER A 659 -19.26 32.06 -26.77
N ASP A 660 -19.57 32.54 -25.57
CA ASP A 660 -20.81 33.26 -25.34
C ASP A 660 -20.90 34.53 -26.22
N ARG A 661 -22.09 35.15 -26.24
CA ARG A 661 -22.31 36.45 -26.89
C ARG A 661 -21.69 37.56 -26.03
N CYS A 662 -20.64 38.19 -26.53
CA CYS A 662 -19.87 39.21 -25.83
C CYS A 662 -20.06 40.60 -26.45
N SER A 663 -19.61 41.64 -25.74
CA SER A 663 -19.71 43.05 -26.13
C SER A 663 -18.58 43.54 -27.04
N SER A 664 -17.47 42.79 -27.13
CA SER A 664 -16.29 43.11 -27.93
C SER A 664 -15.63 41.86 -28.53
N LYS A 665 -14.76 42.06 -29.52
CA LYS A 665 -14.00 40.96 -30.15
C LYS A 665 -12.96 40.38 -29.20
N GLU A 666 -12.35 41.22 -28.38
CA GLU A 666 -11.36 40.88 -27.36
C GLU A 666 -11.99 40.00 -26.28
N GLU A 667 -13.16 40.39 -25.76
CA GLU A 667 -13.94 39.63 -24.77
C GLU A 667 -14.43 38.29 -25.36
N ALA A 668 -15.00 38.30 -26.58
CA ALA A 668 -15.41 37.08 -27.27
C ALA A 668 -14.24 36.11 -27.49
N THR A 669 -13.08 36.63 -27.87
CA THR A 669 -11.86 35.84 -28.06
C THR A 669 -11.44 35.19 -26.75
N GLU A 670 -11.30 35.97 -25.69
CA GLU A 670 -10.84 35.46 -24.40
C GLU A 670 -11.82 34.44 -23.79
N ALA A 671 -13.14 34.66 -23.96
CA ALA A 671 -14.15 33.68 -23.59
C ALA A 671 -14.01 32.36 -24.37
N ALA A 672 -13.78 32.41 -25.69
CA ALA A 672 -13.55 31.20 -26.48
C ALA A 672 -12.27 30.45 -26.07
N TYR A 673 -11.17 31.17 -25.81
CA TYR A 673 -9.93 30.55 -25.32
C TYR A 673 -10.06 30.03 -23.88
N LYS A 674 -10.90 30.62 -23.03
CA LYS A 674 -11.24 30.06 -21.71
C LYS A 674 -11.95 28.72 -21.85
N VAL A 675 -13.01 28.62 -22.66
CA VAL A 675 -13.70 27.33 -22.92
C VAL A 675 -12.73 26.31 -23.52
N LEU A 676 -11.84 26.73 -24.44
CA LEU A 676 -10.81 25.85 -24.99
C LEU A 676 -9.80 25.36 -23.93
N SER A 677 -9.49 26.17 -22.90
CA SER A 677 -8.59 25.77 -21.81
C SER A 677 -9.22 24.68 -20.93
N GLU A 678 -10.52 24.80 -20.68
CA GLU A 678 -11.32 23.84 -19.93
C GLU A 678 -11.43 22.52 -20.72
N CYS A 679 -11.64 22.57 -22.04
CA CYS A 679 -11.63 21.39 -22.92
C CYS A 679 -10.29 20.63 -23.02
N PHE A 680 -9.15 21.32 -22.86
CA PHE A 680 -7.81 20.72 -22.85
C PHE A 680 -7.25 20.43 -21.44
N HIS A 681 -8.00 20.73 -20.37
CA HIS A 681 -7.56 20.65 -18.97
C HIS A 681 -6.28 21.46 -18.66
N ILE A 682 -6.12 22.62 -19.31
CA ILE A 682 -4.99 23.53 -19.11
C ILE A 682 -5.26 24.39 -17.87
N CYS A 683 -4.26 24.55 -16.99
CA CYS A 683 -4.37 25.41 -15.82
C CYS A 683 -4.69 26.86 -16.21
N ALA A 684 -5.48 27.56 -15.40
CA ALA A 684 -5.76 28.98 -15.60
C ALA A 684 -4.46 29.81 -15.69
N PRO A 685 -4.42 30.86 -16.55
CA PRO A 685 -3.24 31.68 -16.72
C PRO A 685 -2.82 32.37 -15.42
N VAL A 686 -1.52 32.62 -15.26
CA VAL A 686 -0.99 33.36 -14.10
C VAL A 686 -1.48 34.81 -14.12
N GLU A 687 -1.56 35.43 -12.94
CA GLU A 687 -2.09 36.78 -12.75
C GLU A 687 -1.37 37.80 -13.65
N GLY A 688 -2.08 38.32 -14.66
CA GLY A 688 -1.56 39.21 -15.71
C GLY A 688 -1.40 38.60 -17.11
N GLN A 689 -1.58 37.29 -17.30
CA GLN A 689 -1.68 36.64 -18.60
C GLN A 689 -3.14 36.39 -19.03
N THR A 690 -3.37 36.35 -20.35
CA THR A 690 -4.65 35.98 -20.96
C THR A 690 -4.73 34.49 -21.31
N TYR A 691 -5.93 33.91 -21.28
CA TYR A 691 -6.21 32.54 -21.73
C TYR A 691 -5.74 32.32 -23.17
N ARG A 692 -5.96 33.31 -24.05
CA ARG A 692 -5.42 33.31 -25.42
C ARG A 692 -3.90 33.13 -25.46
N THR A 693 -3.17 33.83 -24.59
CA THR A 693 -1.70 33.74 -24.52
C THR A 693 -1.25 32.38 -23.98
N GLY A 694 -1.83 31.93 -22.87
CA GLY A 694 -1.50 30.64 -22.24
C GLY A 694 -1.73 29.45 -23.17
N ILE A 695 -2.84 29.44 -23.94
CA ILE A 695 -3.10 28.41 -24.94
C ILE A 695 -2.13 28.50 -26.12
N MET A 696 -1.84 29.70 -26.64
CA MET A 696 -0.87 29.84 -27.72
C MET A 696 0.53 29.36 -27.32
N GLU A 697 0.94 29.61 -26.07
CA GLU A 697 2.18 29.09 -25.50
C GLU A 697 2.14 27.56 -25.34
N TYR A 698 1.07 26.99 -24.80
CA TYR A 698 0.88 25.54 -24.70
C TYR A 698 0.95 24.83 -26.06
N PHE A 699 0.28 25.37 -27.08
CA PHE A 699 0.28 24.83 -28.44
C PHE A 699 1.68 24.95 -29.09
N ASN A 700 2.44 26.02 -28.83
CA ASN A 700 3.83 26.13 -29.25
C ASN A 700 4.74 25.07 -28.57
N ILE A 701 4.56 24.84 -27.27
CA ILE A 701 5.37 23.88 -26.47
C ILE A 701 5.12 22.44 -26.92
N HIS A 702 3.91 22.13 -27.37
CA HIS A 702 3.49 20.78 -27.77
C HIS A 702 3.44 20.54 -29.29
N ASP A 703 3.90 21.50 -30.11
CA ASP A 703 3.89 21.46 -31.59
C ASP A 703 2.49 21.15 -32.17
N LEU A 704 1.45 21.73 -31.56
CA LEU A 704 0.05 21.52 -31.93
C LEU A 704 -0.44 22.58 -32.92
N GLN A 705 -1.27 22.16 -33.87
CA GLN A 705 -1.86 23.07 -34.85
C GLN A 705 -2.79 24.07 -34.16
N LYS A 706 -2.51 25.36 -34.35
CA LYS A 706 -3.24 26.47 -33.69
C LYS A 706 -4.69 26.56 -34.18
N PRO A 707 -5.65 26.90 -33.28
CA PRO A 707 -7.03 27.16 -33.69
C PRO A 707 -7.10 28.37 -34.64
N THR A 708 -8.05 28.33 -35.58
CA THR A 708 -8.38 29.49 -36.41
C THR A 708 -9.53 30.27 -35.78
N GLU A 709 -9.37 31.58 -35.64
CA GLU A 709 -10.39 32.49 -35.11
C GLU A 709 -11.33 32.97 -36.22
N GLU A 710 -12.62 32.65 -36.11
CA GLU A 710 -13.71 33.15 -36.96
C GLU A 710 -14.69 33.98 -36.11
N PHE A 711 -15.03 35.20 -36.54
CA PHE A 711 -15.90 36.10 -35.78
C PHE A 711 -17.26 36.29 -36.45
N PHE A 712 -18.32 36.31 -35.64
CA PHE A 712 -19.69 36.54 -36.08
C PHE A 712 -20.27 37.71 -35.28
N ASP A 713 -20.63 38.79 -35.98
CA ASP A 713 -21.25 39.97 -35.40
C ASP A 713 -22.77 39.96 -35.68
N ASP A 714 -23.56 40.13 -34.63
CA ASP A 714 -25.03 40.26 -34.63
C ASP A 714 -25.40 41.62 -34.01
N GLU A 715 -26.65 42.10 -34.14
CA GLU A 715 -27.02 43.53 -34.08
C GLU A 715 -26.54 44.34 -32.85
N ASN A 716 -26.18 43.70 -31.72
CA ASN A 716 -25.43 44.32 -30.62
C ASN A 716 -24.39 43.38 -29.93
N THR A 717 -24.00 42.25 -30.53
CA THR A 717 -23.10 41.26 -29.87
C THR A 717 -22.17 40.54 -30.83
N THR A 718 -20.93 40.30 -30.41
CA THR A 718 -19.96 39.47 -31.13
C THR A 718 -19.84 38.07 -30.51
N VAL A 719 -19.64 37.05 -31.35
CA VAL A 719 -19.24 35.69 -30.98
C VAL A 719 -17.92 35.34 -31.68
N CYS A 720 -17.00 34.70 -30.96
CA CYS A 720 -15.78 34.11 -31.51
C CYS A 720 -15.92 32.59 -31.62
N LYS A 721 -15.49 32.03 -32.74
CA LYS A 721 -15.32 30.59 -32.96
C LYS A 721 -13.84 30.25 -33.12
N LEU A 722 -13.38 29.25 -32.37
CA LEU A 722 -12.07 28.65 -32.50
C LEU A 722 -12.19 27.31 -33.22
N LYS A 723 -11.75 27.28 -34.48
CA LYS A 723 -11.80 26.09 -35.34
C LYS A 723 -10.53 25.26 -35.17
N LEU A 724 -10.69 24.03 -34.67
CA LEU A 724 -9.66 23.00 -34.58
C LEU A 724 -9.78 22.07 -35.79
N SER A 725 -9.14 22.44 -36.90
CA SER A 725 -9.24 21.74 -38.19
C SER A 725 -7.88 21.30 -38.74
N GLY A 726 -7.60 19.99 -38.71
CA GLY A 726 -6.40 19.38 -39.27
C GLY A 726 -5.77 18.27 -38.40
N PRO A 727 -4.58 17.77 -38.77
CA PRO A 727 -3.92 16.65 -38.10
C PRO A 727 -3.19 17.07 -36.82
N PHE A 728 -3.65 16.58 -35.68
CA PHE A 728 -2.97 16.70 -34.38
C PHE A 728 -2.20 15.40 -34.08
N THR A 729 -0.89 15.50 -33.87
CA THR A 729 0.00 14.35 -33.64
C THR A 729 0.47 14.28 -32.18
N PHE A 730 0.30 13.12 -31.56
CA PHE A 730 0.67 12.84 -30.18
C PHE A 730 1.66 11.68 -30.11
N TYR A 731 2.69 11.80 -29.28
CA TYR A 731 3.82 10.88 -29.21
C TYR A 731 3.80 10.13 -27.87
N ASP A 732 4.09 8.82 -27.88
CA ASP A 732 4.47 8.14 -26.65
C ASP A 732 5.88 8.59 -26.20
N LYS A 733 6.08 8.70 -24.88
CA LYS A 733 7.31 9.25 -24.29
C LYS A 733 8.24 8.16 -23.74
N ASP A 734 7.68 6.99 -23.44
CA ASP A 734 8.35 5.92 -22.69
C ASP A 734 8.91 4.81 -23.59
N GLY A 735 8.38 4.68 -24.81
CA GLY A 735 8.68 3.60 -25.74
C GLY A 735 8.17 2.24 -25.28
N SER A 736 8.36 1.22 -26.10
CA SER A 736 8.10 -0.17 -25.69
C SER A 736 8.92 -1.19 -26.47
N THR A 737 9.24 -2.31 -25.83
CA THR A 737 9.76 -3.51 -26.53
C THR A 737 8.71 -4.20 -27.43
N LYS A 738 7.49 -3.67 -27.52
CA LYS A 738 6.40 -4.17 -28.36
C LYS A 738 5.67 -3.02 -29.06
N LYS A 739 5.75 -2.96 -30.40
CA LYS A 739 5.00 -2.00 -31.25
C LYS A 739 3.54 -1.79 -30.82
N LYS A 740 2.77 -2.86 -30.63
CA LYS A 740 1.35 -2.78 -30.20
C LYS A 740 1.12 -2.08 -28.85
N TYR A 741 2.12 -1.98 -27.98
CA TYR A 741 2.00 -1.28 -26.69
C TYR A 741 2.44 0.18 -26.80
N ALA A 742 3.50 0.48 -27.57
CA ALA A 742 3.83 1.85 -27.97
C ALA A 742 2.62 2.55 -28.64
N GLU A 743 1.94 1.87 -29.57
CA GLU A 743 0.69 2.35 -30.17
C GLU A 743 -0.46 2.59 -29.15
N GLN A 744 -0.52 1.85 -28.04
CA GLN A 744 -1.50 2.05 -26.97
C GLN A 744 -1.12 3.22 -26.05
N LEU A 745 0.18 3.44 -25.78
CA LEU A 745 0.66 4.60 -25.03
C LEU A 745 0.42 5.90 -25.80
N ALA A 746 0.70 5.93 -27.11
CA ALA A 746 0.38 7.07 -27.96
C ALA A 746 -1.13 7.40 -27.96
N ALA A 747 -1.98 6.36 -27.99
CA ALA A 747 -3.43 6.52 -27.85
C ALA A 747 -3.86 7.05 -26.47
N LYS A 748 -3.19 6.64 -25.38
CA LYS A 748 -3.44 7.19 -24.03
C LYS A 748 -3.14 8.68 -23.99
N VAL A 749 -1.99 9.10 -24.52
CA VAL A 749 -1.60 10.52 -24.58
C VAL A 749 -2.61 11.34 -25.39
N ALA A 750 -3.01 10.87 -26.58
CA ALA A 750 -4.03 11.55 -27.38
C ALA A 750 -5.38 11.67 -26.66
N LEU A 751 -5.85 10.60 -26.00
CA LEU A 751 -7.08 10.66 -25.19
C LEU A 751 -6.96 11.62 -24.01
N GLN A 752 -5.81 11.69 -23.33
CA GLN A 752 -5.59 12.62 -22.21
C GLN A 752 -5.76 14.07 -22.66
N HIS A 753 -5.12 14.46 -23.77
CA HIS A 753 -5.21 15.82 -24.31
C HIS A 753 -6.55 16.15 -25.00
N LEU A 754 -7.25 15.16 -25.57
CA LEU A 754 -8.47 15.40 -26.37
C LEU A 754 -9.79 15.03 -25.67
N SER A 755 -9.76 14.49 -24.45
CA SER A 755 -10.96 14.02 -23.73
C SER A 755 -12.12 15.02 -23.69
N GLY A 756 -11.85 16.29 -23.36
CA GLY A 756 -12.84 17.37 -23.29
C GLY A 756 -13.28 17.97 -24.63
N ILE A 757 -12.63 17.58 -25.75
CA ILE A 757 -13.05 17.93 -27.12
C ILE A 757 -13.85 16.79 -27.75
N LEU A 758 -13.44 15.54 -27.46
CA LEU A 758 -14.08 14.34 -27.98
C LEU A 758 -15.27 13.86 -27.12
N ASN A 759 -15.57 14.56 -26.02
CA ASN A 759 -16.58 14.19 -25.03
C ASN A 759 -16.41 12.75 -24.49
N CYS A 760 -15.17 12.24 -24.44
CA CYS A 760 -14.85 10.94 -23.86
C CYS A 760 -14.94 11.02 -22.33
N ALA A 761 -15.37 9.93 -21.68
CA ALA A 761 -15.34 9.84 -20.22
C ALA A 761 -13.90 9.91 -19.66
N PRO A 762 -13.69 10.36 -18.40
CA PRO A 762 -12.38 10.38 -17.77
C PRO A 762 -11.70 9.01 -17.79
N ILE A 763 -10.47 8.97 -18.27
CA ILE A 763 -9.70 7.74 -18.50
C ILE A 763 -9.30 7.13 -17.15
N SER A 764 -9.67 5.88 -16.87
CA SER A 764 -9.17 5.16 -15.71
C SER A 764 -7.77 4.59 -15.97
N ASP A 765 -6.92 4.55 -14.95
CA ASP A 765 -5.60 3.87 -15.03
C ASP A 765 -5.70 2.34 -15.05
N THR A 766 -6.91 1.79 -14.90
CA THR A 766 -7.21 0.35 -15.10
C THR A 766 -7.53 0.00 -16.55
N GLU A 767 -7.78 1.00 -17.41
CA GLU A 767 -8.05 0.83 -18.84
C GLU A 767 -6.81 0.26 -19.57
N GLN A 768 -7.03 -0.64 -20.55
CA GLN A 768 -5.93 -1.28 -21.29
C GLN A 768 -6.09 -1.22 -22.81
N ASN A 769 -7.16 -0.59 -23.31
CA ASN A 769 -7.47 -0.53 -24.75
C ASN A 769 -7.69 0.90 -25.28
N PHE A 770 -6.79 1.82 -24.93
CA PHE A 770 -6.79 3.22 -25.40
C PHE A 770 -6.97 3.37 -26.93
N LYS A 771 -6.37 2.50 -27.75
CA LYS A 771 -6.59 2.49 -29.22
C LYS A 771 -8.04 2.25 -29.61
N GLY A 772 -8.75 1.41 -28.86
CA GLY A 772 -10.17 1.14 -29.07
C GLY A 772 -11.02 2.34 -28.69
N VAL A 773 -10.82 2.86 -27.47
CA VAL A 773 -11.56 4.04 -26.95
C VAL A 773 -11.35 5.27 -27.83
N LEU A 774 -10.12 5.55 -28.28
CA LEU A 774 -9.84 6.68 -29.18
C LEU A 774 -10.53 6.50 -30.54
N LYS A 775 -10.54 5.28 -31.08
CA LYS A 775 -11.26 4.98 -32.33
C LYS A 775 -12.77 5.16 -32.16
N GLU A 776 -13.34 4.68 -31.05
CA GLU A 776 -14.77 4.75 -30.75
C GLU A 776 -15.25 6.19 -30.56
N CYS A 777 -14.54 7.02 -29.78
CA CYS A 777 -14.85 8.45 -29.66
C CYS A 777 -14.78 9.18 -31.01
N LEU A 778 -13.81 8.86 -31.88
CA LEU A 778 -13.68 9.49 -33.20
C LEU A 778 -14.78 9.05 -34.17
N GLU A 779 -15.15 7.76 -34.17
CA GLU A 779 -16.25 7.24 -35.00
C GLU A 779 -17.62 7.76 -34.52
N MET A 780 -17.83 7.94 -33.21
CA MET A 780 -19.03 8.60 -32.67
C MET A 780 -19.21 10.04 -33.17
N LEU A 781 -18.12 10.76 -33.43
CA LEU A 781 -18.12 12.14 -33.92
C LEU A 781 -18.01 12.25 -35.44
N GLY A 782 -18.04 11.13 -36.17
CA GLY A 782 -17.88 11.11 -37.64
C GLY A 782 -16.50 11.53 -38.13
N LEU A 783 -15.50 11.59 -37.24
CA LEU A 783 -14.12 11.95 -37.56
C LEU A 783 -13.35 10.78 -38.18
N LYS A 784 -12.20 11.07 -38.79
CA LYS A 784 -11.39 10.03 -39.44
C LYS A 784 -10.73 9.13 -38.39
N ASN A 785 -10.57 7.86 -38.77
CA ASN A 785 -9.89 6.86 -37.96
C ASN A 785 -8.44 7.30 -37.61
N PRO A 786 -7.99 7.13 -36.35
CA PRO A 786 -6.68 7.60 -35.91
C PRO A 786 -5.55 6.81 -36.59
N ILE A 787 -4.58 7.54 -37.16
CA ILE A 787 -3.44 6.96 -37.91
C ILE A 787 -2.31 6.71 -36.93
N TYR A 788 -1.70 5.53 -36.95
CA TYR A 788 -0.58 5.16 -36.08
C TYR A 788 0.67 4.88 -36.89
N GLU A 789 1.73 5.64 -36.62
CA GLU A 789 3.08 5.38 -37.09
C GLU A 789 3.93 4.88 -35.92
N THR A 790 4.83 3.95 -36.19
CA THR A 790 5.74 3.40 -35.16
C THR A 790 7.12 3.21 -35.77
N GLU A 791 8.11 3.83 -35.15
CA GLU A 791 9.51 3.77 -35.53
C GLU A 791 10.23 2.71 -34.68
N GLU A 792 11.14 1.95 -35.29
CA GLU A 792 11.87 0.86 -34.65
C GLU A 792 13.31 1.30 -34.36
N TYR A 793 13.59 1.73 -33.14
CA TYR A 793 14.94 2.11 -32.74
C TYR A 793 15.78 0.88 -32.42
N LYS A 794 16.73 0.58 -33.30
CA LYS A 794 17.84 -0.34 -33.05
C LYS A 794 19.06 0.46 -32.61
N ALA A 795 19.77 -0.02 -31.59
CA ALA A 795 21.04 0.56 -31.18
C ALA A 795 22.14 0.12 -32.16
N GLU A 796 22.38 0.91 -33.20
CA GLU A 796 23.48 0.69 -34.13
C GLU A 796 24.83 1.02 -33.47
N ALA A 797 25.80 0.14 -33.67
CA ALA A 797 27.19 0.36 -33.29
C ALA A 797 27.98 0.68 -34.56
N SER A 798 28.24 1.96 -34.80
CA SER A 798 29.05 2.43 -35.93
C SER A 798 30.54 2.41 -35.58
N GLU A 799 31.22 1.32 -35.97
CA GLU A 799 32.65 1.37 -36.25
C GLU A 799 32.85 1.87 -37.69
N GLU A 800 33.66 2.92 -37.88
CA GLU A 800 34.32 3.19 -39.17
C GLU A 800 35.81 3.49 -38.96
N PRO A 801 36.67 3.17 -39.95
CA PRO A 801 38.09 2.96 -39.71
C PRO A 801 38.95 4.23 -39.84
N VAL A 802 40.02 4.29 -39.06
CA VAL A 802 41.07 5.31 -39.19
C VAL A 802 41.88 5.08 -40.46
N THR A 803 41.89 6.05 -41.38
CA THR A 803 42.90 6.20 -42.43
C THR A 803 43.42 7.63 -42.46
N SER A 804 44.68 7.83 -42.86
CA SER A 804 45.41 9.08 -42.71
C SER A 804 45.41 9.95 -43.98
N GLY A 805 45.37 11.28 -43.81
CA GLY A 805 45.49 12.24 -44.91
C GLY A 805 45.65 13.68 -44.41
N MET A 806 46.50 14.47 -45.06
CA MET A 806 46.78 15.86 -44.67
C MET A 806 46.04 16.89 -45.55
N SER A 807 45.49 17.90 -44.87
CA SER A 807 45.57 19.33 -45.26
C SER A 807 44.73 19.90 -46.43
N THR A 808 44.38 21.18 -46.24
CA THR A 808 44.17 22.27 -47.22
C THR A 808 42.88 22.39 -48.04
N LYS A 809 42.04 23.34 -47.56
CA LYS A 809 41.41 24.48 -48.29
C LYS A 809 40.45 24.24 -49.47
N LEU A 810 39.26 24.86 -49.32
CA LEU A 810 38.40 25.45 -50.37
C LEU A 810 39.22 26.23 -51.43
N PRO A 811 38.81 26.18 -52.72
CA PRO A 811 37.70 27.00 -53.26
C PRO A 811 36.57 26.16 -53.90
N ASN A 812 35.29 26.55 -54.02
CA ASN A 812 34.57 27.85 -54.12
C ASN A 812 34.20 28.26 -55.58
N LEU A 813 33.07 28.97 -55.68
CA LEU A 813 32.28 29.47 -56.83
C LEU A 813 31.25 28.47 -57.44
N SER A 814 29.94 28.75 -57.54
CA SER A 814 29.11 29.95 -57.93
C SER A 814 28.66 29.84 -59.41
N ILE A 815 27.63 30.49 -59.99
CA ILE A 815 26.89 31.78 -59.79
C ILE A 815 25.43 31.56 -60.30
N ASN A 816 24.35 32.29 -59.97
CA ASN A 816 23.98 33.74 -60.02
C ASN A 816 22.71 33.99 -59.13
N GLN A 817 22.46 35.14 -58.46
CA GLN A 817 22.06 36.50 -58.94
C GLN A 817 20.63 36.56 -59.56
N GLU A 818 19.80 37.61 -59.43
CA GLU A 818 19.97 39.05 -59.08
C GLU A 818 18.90 39.59 -58.06
N ALA A 819 18.74 40.90 -57.76
CA ALA A 819 19.65 41.83 -57.05
C ALA A 819 19.18 43.34 -56.95
N VAL A 820 17.88 43.68 -56.79
CA VAL A 820 17.36 45.08 -56.73
C VAL A 820 16.76 45.36 -55.32
N LYS A 821 17.21 46.27 -54.43
CA LYS A 821 17.61 47.71 -54.41
C LYS A 821 16.44 48.73 -54.57
N GLU A 822 16.41 49.93 -54.00
CA GLU A 822 17.09 50.63 -52.86
C GLU A 822 16.57 52.09 -52.82
N HIS A 823 16.18 52.69 -51.68
CA HIS A 823 15.96 54.15 -51.44
C HIS A 823 15.69 54.34 -49.91
N LEU A 824 16.36 55.20 -49.10
CA LEU A 824 16.55 56.68 -49.09
C LEU A 824 15.33 57.46 -48.51
N ASP A 825 15.44 58.49 -47.65
CA ASP A 825 16.58 59.12 -46.91
C ASP A 825 16.04 60.13 -45.84
N LEU A 826 16.91 60.97 -45.23
CA LEU A 826 16.72 62.15 -44.35
C LEU A 826 16.70 61.85 -42.83
N LYS A 827 17.75 62.17 -42.04
CA LYS A 827 18.25 63.49 -41.52
C LYS A 827 17.53 63.96 -40.23
N SER A 828 18.17 64.62 -39.25
CA SER A 828 19.45 65.37 -39.19
C SER A 828 20.20 65.16 -37.85
N GLU A 829 21.54 65.07 -37.81
CA GLU A 829 22.54 66.11 -37.35
C GLU A 829 22.42 66.50 -35.84
N SER A 830 23.48 66.71 -35.03
CA SER A 830 24.88 67.07 -35.31
C SER A 830 25.91 66.73 -34.18
N ILE A 831 27.17 66.41 -34.54
CA ILE A 831 28.46 67.09 -34.18
C ILE A 831 28.63 67.55 -32.68
N SER A 832 29.70 67.25 -31.90
CA SER A 832 31.15 67.24 -32.25
C SER A 832 32.10 66.48 -31.27
N THR A 833 33.29 66.15 -31.79
CA THR A 833 34.66 66.03 -31.18
C THR A 833 34.86 65.80 -29.67
N SER A 834 35.70 64.80 -29.37
CA SER A 834 36.51 64.73 -28.14
C SER A 834 37.69 65.73 -28.15
N ALA A 835 37.98 66.34 -27.00
CA ALA A 835 39.21 67.08 -26.70
C ALA A 835 39.57 66.93 -25.21
N GLN A 836 40.84 67.15 -24.85
CA GLN A 836 41.44 66.78 -23.55
C GLN A 836 41.50 67.96 -22.51
N PRO A 837 42.00 67.77 -21.27
CA PRO A 837 41.71 68.58 -20.06
C PRO A 837 42.81 69.67 -19.84
N PRO A 838 43.24 70.18 -18.63
CA PRO A 838 42.89 69.91 -17.21
C PRO A 838 42.90 71.15 -16.26
N SER A 839 43.31 70.94 -15.00
CA SER A 839 43.68 71.91 -13.93
C SER A 839 42.54 72.51 -13.09
N GLY A 840 42.58 72.56 -11.74
CA GLY A 840 43.50 71.95 -10.76
C GLY A 840 44.52 72.90 -10.10
N GLN A 841 44.77 72.72 -8.79
CA GLN A 841 45.94 73.23 -8.04
C GLN A 841 46.05 72.60 -6.62
N GLU A 842 47.27 72.40 -6.13
CA GLU A 842 47.64 71.93 -4.77
C GLU A 842 47.96 73.12 -3.84
N PRO A 843 47.94 72.98 -2.49
CA PRO A 843 49.16 72.59 -1.70
C PRO A 843 48.84 71.60 -0.53
N VAL A 844 49.73 70.82 0.13
CA VAL A 844 51.15 70.95 0.60
C VAL A 844 51.24 71.77 1.92
N HIS A 845 51.71 71.29 3.10
CA HIS A 845 52.25 69.97 3.56
C HIS A 845 52.35 69.90 5.13
N VAL A 846 52.99 68.86 5.71
CA VAL A 846 53.43 68.64 7.13
C VAL A 846 52.35 68.44 8.24
N PRO A 847 52.62 67.84 9.44
CA PRO A 847 51.81 66.69 9.91
C PRO A 847 51.41 66.61 11.43
N VAL A 848 50.54 65.63 11.75
CA VAL A 848 50.32 64.96 13.08
C VAL A 848 49.69 65.81 14.21
N PRO A 849 48.73 65.30 15.04
CA PRO A 849 47.87 64.10 14.96
C PRO A 849 46.34 64.38 15.18
N VAL A 850 45.55 63.31 15.42
CA VAL A 850 44.18 63.24 15.99
C VAL A 850 43.00 63.14 14.98
N GLN A 851 41.90 62.54 15.45
CA GLN A 851 40.75 61.92 14.77
C GLN A 851 39.42 62.53 15.31
N PRO A 852 38.22 62.12 14.86
CA PRO A 852 37.84 61.40 13.63
C PRO A 852 36.69 62.10 12.85
N ASP A 853 36.34 61.60 11.65
CA ASP A 853 34.97 61.05 11.45
C ASP A 853 34.84 60.11 10.22
N SER A 854 33.77 59.33 10.24
CA SER A 854 33.51 58.02 9.60
C SER A 854 33.52 57.94 8.06
N PRO A 855 34.06 56.87 7.44
CA PRO A 855 34.12 56.68 5.98
C PRO A 855 32.96 55.85 5.39
N ALA A 856 32.71 56.02 4.09
CA ALA A 856 31.87 55.12 3.30
C ALA A 856 32.51 53.71 3.19
N SER A 857 32.01 52.78 3.99
CA SER A 857 32.59 51.43 4.07
C SER A 857 32.24 50.58 2.85
N GLN A 858 33.23 50.31 1.99
CA GLN A 858 33.25 49.05 1.26
C GLN A 858 33.28 47.92 2.30
N ARG A 859 32.11 47.35 2.61
CA ARG A 859 32.01 46.12 3.41
C ARG A 859 32.71 45.00 2.64
N LYS A 860 34.01 44.80 2.93
CA LYS A 860 34.61 43.47 2.89
C LYS A 860 33.62 42.55 3.61
N LYS A 861 32.95 41.64 2.90
CA LYS A 861 32.12 40.64 3.55
C LYS A 861 33.02 39.94 4.56
N SER A 862 32.65 39.99 5.83
CA SER A 862 33.36 39.30 6.91
C SER A 862 33.50 37.84 6.49
N LYS A 863 34.74 37.31 6.47
CA LYS A 863 34.94 35.88 6.25
C LYS A 863 34.29 35.19 7.43
N ILE A 864 33.14 34.56 7.19
CA ILE A 864 32.47 33.71 8.17
C ILE A 864 33.32 32.44 8.24
N ASP A 865 34.33 32.45 9.11
CA ASP A 865 35.16 31.28 9.35
C ASP A 865 34.31 30.22 10.04
N CYS A 866 34.14 29.11 9.32
CA CYS A 866 33.35 27.96 9.74
C CYS A 866 34.31 26.76 9.77
N PRO A 867 35.12 26.60 10.83
CA PRO A 867 36.14 25.56 10.89
C PRO A 867 35.57 24.16 10.70
N GLU A 868 34.30 23.94 11.04
CA GLU A 868 33.60 22.66 10.85
C GLU A 868 33.29 22.36 9.37
N ILE A 869 33.05 23.40 8.55
CA ILE A 869 32.92 23.25 7.09
C ILE A 869 34.31 23.13 6.45
N ASP A 870 35.29 23.91 6.89
CA ASP A 870 36.68 23.79 6.40
C ASP A 870 37.26 22.39 6.71
N GLU A 871 36.96 21.82 7.88
CA GLU A 871 37.28 20.43 8.22
C GLU A 871 36.53 19.44 7.30
N LEU A 872 35.22 19.60 7.11
CA LEU A 872 34.42 18.75 6.23
C LEU A 872 34.94 18.74 4.78
N VAL A 873 35.29 19.91 4.25
CA VAL A 873 35.94 20.10 2.93
C VAL A 873 37.28 19.37 2.86
N ASN A 874 38.09 19.45 3.93
CA ASN A 874 39.36 18.71 4.03
C ASN A 874 39.18 17.19 4.11
N VAL A 875 38.19 16.69 4.86
CA VAL A 875 37.87 15.25 5.00
C VAL A 875 37.53 14.63 3.65
N TYR A 876 36.77 15.33 2.81
CA TYR A 876 36.46 14.88 1.44
C TYR A 876 37.53 15.27 0.40
N ASN A 877 38.68 15.81 0.82
CA ASN A 877 39.79 16.24 -0.02
C ASN A 877 39.42 17.23 -1.15
N LEU A 878 38.40 18.06 -0.90
CA LEU A 878 37.86 19.06 -1.84
C LEU A 878 38.78 20.29 -1.89
N LYS A 879 39.93 20.16 -2.56
CA LYS A 879 41.01 21.16 -2.56
C LYS A 879 41.18 21.84 -3.94
N PRO A 880 41.61 23.11 -3.99
CA PRO A 880 42.00 23.77 -5.22
C PRO A 880 43.14 23.01 -5.94
N PRO A 881 43.22 23.06 -7.29
CA PRO A 881 42.39 23.88 -8.19
C PRO A 881 41.03 23.25 -8.54
N HIS A 882 40.80 21.98 -8.22
CA HIS A 882 39.65 21.23 -8.73
C HIS A 882 38.34 21.49 -7.98
N VAL A 883 38.40 22.01 -6.75
CA VAL A 883 37.22 22.50 -6.04
C VAL A 883 37.57 23.80 -5.33
N ASN A 884 36.81 24.85 -5.61
CA ASN A 884 36.91 26.15 -4.95
C ASN A 884 35.67 26.36 -4.07
N VAL A 885 35.90 26.64 -2.80
CA VAL A 885 34.85 26.93 -1.81
C VAL A 885 34.74 28.44 -1.64
N GLU A 886 33.58 29.00 -1.94
CA GLU A 886 33.27 30.40 -1.63
C GLU A 886 32.74 30.53 -0.19
N ASN A 887 32.95 31.69 0.42
CA ASN A 887 32.54 31.93 1.81
C ASN A 887 31.04 31.69 2.02
N MET A 888 30.72 31.14 3.19
CA MET A 888 29.36 30.97 3.69
C MET A 888 28.60 32.31 3.65
N LYS A 889 27.34 32.26 3.20
CA LYS A 889 26.38 33.36 3.18
C LYS A 889 25.38 33.18 4.31
N TYR A 890 24.89 34.31 4.78
CA TYR A 890 23.89 34.44 5.82
C TYR A 890 22.79 35.32 5.25
N ASP A 891 21.59 34.75 5.18
CA ASP A 891 20.40 35.40 4.67
C ASP A 891 19.39 35.49 5.83
N GLN A 892 18.71 36.63 5.97
CA GLN A 892 17.70 36.89 7.00
C GLN A 892 16.31 37.09 6.38
N ASN A 893 15.28 36.66 7.09
CA ASN A 893 13.88 36.80 6.75
C ASN A 893 13.10 37.05 8.06
N VAL A 894 11.97 37.74 8.00
CA VAL A 894 11.09 37.95 9.16
C VAL A 894 9.76 37.26 8.86
N LYS A 895 9.28 36.46 9.81
CA LYS A 895 7.92 35.94 9.82
C LYS A 895 7.06 36.75 10.77
N CYS A 896 5.89 37.20 10.31
CA CYS A 896 4.81 37.70 11.15
C CYS A 896 3.68 36.67 11.18
N THR A 897 3.11 36.43 12.36
CA THR A 897 1.91 35.59 12.55
C THR A 897 0.80 36.46 13.13
N VAL A 898 -0.27 36.69 12.35
CA VAL A 898 -1.46 37.42 12.79
C VAL A 898 -2.47 36.43 13.33
N THR A 899 -2.73 36.46 14.63
CA THR A 899 -3.75 35.63 15.29
C THR A 899 -5.03 36.43 15.50
N ILE A 900 -6.18 35.88 15.11
CA ILE A 900 -7.50 36.48 15.29
C ILE A 900 -8.37 35.50 16.08
N ASN A 901 -8.88 35.98 17.20
CA ASN A 901 -9.74 35.24 18.11
C ASN A 901 -11.21 35.49 17.72
N LEU A 902 -11.84 34.52 17.06
CA LEU A 902 -13.26 34.54 16.74
C LEU A 902 -14.05 34.07 17.96
N GLU A 903 -14.99 34.88 18.45
CA GLU A 903 -15.83 34.54 19.61
C GLU A 903 -17.32 34.61 19.24
N LYS A 904 -17.99 33.45 19.34
CA LYS A 904 -19.41 33.27 19.01
C LYS A 904 -19.82 33.83 17.64
N CYS A 905 -18.89 33.90 16.68
CA CYS A 905 -19.16 34.49 15.38
C CYS A 905 -20.18 33.63 14.61
N THR A 906 -20.78 34.25 13.59
CA THR A 906 -21.75 33.61 12.70
C THR A 906 -21.27 33.75 11.27
N CYS A 907 -21.18 32.64 10.54
CA CYS A 907 -20.84 32.59 9.13
C CYS A 907 -22.07 32.15 8.33
N ALA A 908 -22.62 33.04 7.49
CA ALA A 908 -23.83 32.79 6.71
C ALA A 908 -23.52 32.72 5.21
N ASN A 909 -24.29 31.91 4.47
CA ASN A 909 -24.25 31.95 3.01
C ASN A 909 -25.18 33.04 2.45
N LYS A 910 -24.73 33.72 1.38
CA LYS A 910 -25.43 34.88 0.78
C LYS A 910 -26.36 34.48 -0.36
N GLN A 911 -25.97 33.42 -1.09
CA GLN A 911 -26.77 32.82 -2.13
C GLN A 911 -27.63 31.71 -1.53
N GLY A 912 -28.90 31.64 -1.94
CA GLY A 912 -29.79 30.55 -1.58
C GLY A 912 -29.64 29.35 -2.52
N TYR A 913 -29.69 28.15 -1.97
CA TYR A 913 -29.37 26.89 -2.66
C TYR A 913 -30.59 25.99 -2.88
N ASP A 914 -30.41 25.00 -3.75
CA ASP A 914 -31.48 24.10 -4.19
C ASP A 914 -31.81 23.02 -3.14
N SER A 915 -30.90 22.77 -2.19
CA SER A 915 -31.18 21.89 -1.05
C SER A 915 -30.58 22.38 0.27
N LYS A 916 -31.22 22.04 1.40
CA LYS A 916 -30.69 22.30 2.74
C LYS A 916 -29.28 21.73 2.94
N LYS A 917 -29.01 20.54 2.40
CA LYS A 917 -27.70 19.86 2.50
C LYS A 917 -26.59 20.58 1.74
N GLU A 918 -26.92 21.19 0.60
CA GLU A 918 -26.02 22.02 -0.19
C GLU A 918 -25.76 23.37 0.50
N ALA A 919 -26.81 24.04 1.01
CA ALA A 919 -26.66 25.26 1.80
C ALA A 919 -25.70 25.08 2.99
N ILE A 920 -25.87 23.99 3.76
CA ILE A 920 -24.96 23.61 4.86
C ILE A 920 -23.53 23.42 4.34
N ARG A 921 -23.32 22.62 3.29
CA ARG A 921 -21.99 22.35 2.73
C ARG A 921 -21.26 23.62 2.28
N LYS A 922 -21.96 24.51 1.59
CA LYS A 922 -21.42 25.78 1.09
C LYS A 922 -21.09 26.74 2.24
N ALA A 923 -21.86 26.74 3.32
CA ALA A 923 -21.53 27.48 4.54
C ALA A 923 -20.28 26.91 5.26
N TYR A 924 -20.12 25.59 5.34
CA TYR A 924 -18.90 24.95 5.87
C TYR A 924 -17.67 25.14 4.97
N LEU A 925 -17.83 25.16 3.65
CA LEU A 925 -16.76 25.48 2.71
C LEU A 925 -16.30 26.93 2.89
N LEU A 926 -17.24 27.89 2.88
CA LEU A 926 -16.95 29.31 3.11
C LEU A 926 -16.20 29.53 4.43
N PHE A 927 -16.72 28.97 5.53
CA PHE A 927 -16.05 29.06 6.83
C PHE A 927 -14.68 28.37 6.84
N GLY A 928 -14.61 27.11 6.38
CA GLY A 928 -13.41 26.29 6.46
C GLY A 928 -12.26 26.82 5.60
N CYS A 929 -12.55 27.40 4.44
CA CYS A 929 -11.55 28.09 3.62
C CYS A 929 -11.14 29.43 4.25
N ALA A 930 -12.09 30.21 4.79
CA ALA A 930 -11.77 31.45 5.49
C ALA A 930 -10.81 31.21 6.67
N VAL A 931 -11.04 30.18 7.49
CA VAL A 931 -10.17 29.90 8.66
C VAL A 931 -9.02 28.91 8.41
N GLY A 932 -8.70 28.59 7.16
CA GLY A 932 -7.55 27.75 6.80
C GLY A 932 -7.65 26.28 7.22
N ILE A 933 -8.86 25.75 7.41
CA ILE A 933 -9.13 24.32 7.64
C ILE A 933 -9.27 23.56 6.30
N LEU A 934 -9.72 24.24 5.25
CA LEU A 934 -9.98 23.67 3.92
C LEU A 934 -9.24 24.46 2.84
N ASP A 935 -8.67 23.75 1.86
CA ASP A 935 -8.21 24.38 0.62
C ASP A 935 -9.42 24.73 -0.28
N PRO A 936 -9.40 25.82 -1.07
CA PRO A 936 -10.48 26.16 -2.01
C PRO A 936 -10.85 25.07 -3.03
N SER A 937 -9.99 24.09 -3.28
CA SER A 937 -10.24 22.92 -4.15
C SER A 937 -10.86 21.70 -3.44
N SER A 938 -11.16 21.80 -2.14
CA SER A 938 -11.71 20.70 -1.34
C SER A 938 -13.08 20.21 -1.84
N ASP A 939 -13.32 18.89 -1.85
CA ASP A 939 -14.63 18.32 -2.25
C ASP A 939 -15.76 18.82 -1.33
N GLU A 940 -16.68 19.60 -1.89
CA GLU A 940 -17.86 20.14 -1.22
C GLU A 940 -18.69 19.07 -0.49
N LYS A 941 -18.58 17.80 -0.90
CA LYS A 941 -19.28 16.69 -0.26
C LYS A 941 -18.72 16.36 1.13
N THR A 942 -17.42 16.59 1.37
CA THR A 942 -16.67 16.22 2.58
C THR A 942 -16.37 17.41 3.50
N CYS A 943 -16.37 18.66 2.99
CA CYS A 943 -16.06 19.88 3.75
C CYS A 943 -16.70 19.96 5.15
N SER A 944 -18.00 19.65 5.25
CA SER A 944 -18.73 19.67 6.53
C SER A 944 -18.31 18.58 7.53
N ALA A 945 -17.74 17.46 7.05
CA ALA A 945 -17.16 16.43 7.90
C ALA A 945 -15.77 16.84 8.38
N LEU A 946 -14.92 17.33 7.47
CA LEU A 946 -13.55 17.78 7.76
C LEU A 946 -13.52 18.92 8.80
N VAL A 947 -14.39 19.93 8.67
CA VAL A 947 -14.47 21.02 9.67
C VAL A 947 -14.96 20.50 11.03
N LYS A 948 -15.97 19.63 11.07
CA LYS A 948 -16.46 19.04 12.32
C LYS A 948 -15.39 18.17 12.99
N GLN A 949 -14.67 17.36 12.21
CA GLN A 949 -13.56 16.54 12.67
C GLN A 949 -12.44 17.41 13.27
N HIS A 950 -12.05 18.48 12.59
CA HIS A 950 -11.03 19.43 13.06
C HIS A 950 -11.44 20.08 14.40
N PHE A 951 -12.71 20.47 14.55
CA PHE A 951 -13.22 20.99 15.81
C PHE A 951 -13.23 19.94 16.92
N SER A 952 -13.71 18.72 16.64
CA SER A 952 -13.72 17.62 17.60
C SER A 952 -12.32 17.20 18.05
N GLN A 953 -11.34 17.16 17.15
CA GLN A 953 -9.93 16.87 17.46
C GLN A 953 -9.28 17.91 18.37
N ARG A 954 -9.82 19.14 18.39
CA ARG A 954 -9.36 20.24 19.26
C ARG A 954 -10.27 20.48 20.47
N SER A 955 -11.23 19.59 20.73
CA SER A 955 -12.24 19.73 21.79
C SER A 955 -13.05 21.04 21.73
N LEU A 956 -13.24 21.58 20.53
CA LEU A 956 -14.01 22.81 20.29
C LEU A 956 -15.50 22.52 20.13
N ILE A 957 -16.33 23.49 20.51
CA ILE A 957 -17.79 23.42 20.34
C ILE A 957 -18.11 23.47 18.84
N LEU A 958 -18.78 22.44 18.33
CA LEU A 958 -19.17 22.34 16.91
C LEU A 958 -20.06 23.54 16.50
N PRO A 959 -19.85 24.11 15.29
CA PRO A 959 -20.73 25.15 14.75
C PRO A 959 -22.20 24.72 14.72
N GLN A 960 -23.09 25.60 15.16
CA GLN A 960 -24.53 25.34 15.15
C GLN A 960 -25.10 25.63 13.76
N GLU A 961 -25.55 24.58 13.05
CA GLU A 961 -26.28 24.72 11.80
C GLU A 961 -27.69 25.28 12.04
N ASP A 962 -27.98 26.42 11.42
CA ASP A 962 -29.32 26.95 11.26
C ASP A 962 -29.64 27.06 9.76
N VAL A 963 -30.85 26.67 9.33
CA VAL A 963 -31.19 26.50 7.90
C VAL A 963 -32.57 27.04 7.57
N GLU A 964 -32.56 28.27 7.07
CA GLU A 964 -33.73 29.06 6.72
C GLU A 964 -34.34 28.64 5.37
N GLY A 965 -35.64 28.87 5.22
CA GLY A 965 -36.46 28.40 4.10
C GLY A 965 -37.22 27.10 4.40
N SER A 966 -38.54 27.13 4.17
CA SER A 966 -39.43 25.95 4.16
C SER A 966 -39.55 25.32 2.77
N VAL A 967 -39.36 26.13 1.73
CA VAL A 967 -39.33 25.78 0.30
C VAL A 967 -38.09 26.46 -0.31
N LYS A 968 -37.61 25.99 -1.46
CA LYS A 968 -36.47 26.59 -2.19
C LYS A 968 -36.67 28.12 -2.40
N PRO A 969 -35.59 28.92 -2.37
CA PRO A 969 -34.21 28.54 -2.08
C PRO A 969 -33.91 28.48 -0.57
N PHE A 970 -32.91 27.68 -0.19
CA PHE A 970 -32.50 27.48 1.21
C PHE A 970 -31.21 28.22 1.56
N TYR A 971 -31.17 28.83 2.74
CA TYR A 971 -30.00 29.53 3.27
C TYR A 971 -29.48 28.81 4.52
N CYS A 972 -28.21 28.96 4.86
CA CYS A 972 -27.62 28.37 6.05
C CYS A 972 -26.68 29.35 6.76
N SER A 973 -26.84 29.44 8.08
CA SER A 973 -25.96 30.14 9.00
C SER A 973 -25.31 29.16 9.96
N LEU A 974 -23.99 29.17 10.05
CA LEU A 974 -23.22 28.49 11.08
C LEU A 974 -23.03 29.47 12.24
N LYS A 975 -23.74 29.23 13.35
CA LYS A 975 -23.81 30.12 14.54
C LYS A 975 -22.93 29.59 15.69
N ASN A 976 -22.65 30.45 16.67
CA ASN A 976 -21.91 30.11 17.91
C ASN A 976 -20.48 29.59 17.69
N ILE A 977 -19.79 30.03 16.63
CA ILE A 977 -18.41 29.61 16.33
C ILE A 977 -17.42 30.33 17.25
N THR A 978 -16.59 29.59 17.98
CA THR A 978 -15.42 30.15 18.69
C THR A 978 -14.16 29.45 18.22
N TYR A 979 -13.19 30.20 17.67
CA TYR A 979 -12.03 29.65 16.97
C TYR A 979 -10.87 30.66 16.87
N ASP A 980 -9.65 30.22 17.17
CA ASP A 980 -8.42 31.01 16.95
C ASP A 980 -7.83 30.69 15.57
N VAL A 981 -7.94 31.63 14.64
CA VAL A 981 -7.33 31.54 13.31
C VAL A 981 -5.98 32.27 13.28
N LYS A 982 -5.03 31.77 12.47
CA LYS A 982 -3.70 32.35 12.31
C LYS A 982 -3.36 32.52 10.83
N TYR A 983 -2.78 33.67 10.49
CA TYR A 983 -2.32 34.00 9.15
C TYR A 983 -0.85 34.37 9.16
N ASP A 984 -0.09 33.72 8.30
CA ASP A 984 1.35 33.94 8.18
C ASP A 984 1.67 34.96 7.07
N GLY A 985 2.70 35.76 7.31
CA GLY A 985 3.39 36.57 6.31
C GLY A 985 4.90 36.47 6.52
N GLN A 986 5.67 36.50 5.44
CA GLN A 986 7.14 36.47 5.47
C GLN A 986 7.70 37.56 4.56
N GLY A 987 8.80 38.19 4.96
CA GLY A 987 9.44 39.25 4.19
C GLY A 987 10.84 39.61 4.68
N SER A 988 11.61 40.28 3.84
CA SER A 988 12.96 40.80 4.11
C SER A 988 13.03 41.81 5.26
N SER A 989 11.88 42.30 5.71
CA SER A 989 11.72 43.23 6.83
C SER A 989 10.45 42.94 7.63
N GLU A 990 10.41 43.44 8.87
CA GLU A 990 9.22 43.37 9.74
C GLU A 990 7.97 43.95 9.07
N GLY A 991 8.12 45.08 8.36
CA GLY A 991 7.02 45.74 7.66
C GLY A 991 6.45 44.91 6.51
N GLU A 992 7.32 44.30 5.68
CA GLU A 992 6.90 43.40 4.60
C GLU A 992 6.23 42.13 5.14
N ALA A 993 6.74 41.58 6.23
CA ALA A 993 6.16 40.41 6.90
C ALA A 993 4.78 40.71 7.49
N LYS A 994 4.64 41.84 8.22
CA LYS A 994 3.35 42.35 8.74
C LYS A 994 2.35 42.60 7.62
N LEU A 995 2.76 43.33 6.58
CA LEU A 995 1.89 43.69 5.45
C LEU A 995 1.28 42.44 4.82
N ARG A 996 2.11 41.44 4.51
CA ARG A 996 1.64 40.16 3.95
C ARG A 996 0.73 39.39 4.90
N ALA A 997 1.05 39.34 6.20
CA ALA A 997 0.24 38.66 7.19
C ALA A 997 -1.16 39.30 7.35
N PHE A 998 -1.22 40.64 7.41
CA PHE A 998 -2.48 41.39 7.46
C PHE A 998 -3.27 41.30 6.15
N GLN A 999 -2.61 41.38 4.98
CA GLN A 999 -3.26 41.19 3.68
C GLN A 999 -3.87 39.78 3.54
N ASN A 1000 -3.15 38.74 4.01
CA ASN A 1000 -3.66 37.37 4.02
C ASN A 1000 -4.87 37.22 4.96
N ALA A 1001 -4.80 37.78 6.18
CA ALA A 1001 -5.91 37.78 7.12
C ALA A 1001 -7.15 38.52 6.60
N LEU A 1002 -6.96 39.71 6.02
CA LEU A 1002 -8.03 40.53 5.45
C LEU A 1002 -8.67 39.83 4.24
N ARG A 1003 -7.86 39.29 3.31
CA ARG A 1003 -8.35 38.55 2.13
C ARG A 1003 -9.18 37.32 2.52
N ALA A 1004 -8.75 36.57 3.53
CA ALA A 1004 -9.41 35.34 3.96
C ALA A 1004 -10.71 35.59 4.75
N LEU A 1005 -10.77 36.65 5.57
CA LEU A 1005 -11.92 36.94 6.43
C LEU A 1005 -12.97 37.88 5.80
N SER A 1006 -12.62 38.71 4.81
CA SER A 1006 -13.57 39.61 4.14
C SER A 1006 -14.84 38.90 3.61
N PRO A 1007 -14.77 37.68 3.01
CA PRO A 1007 -15.94 36.94 2.58
C PRO A 1007 -16.89 36.50 3.71
N LEU A 1008 -16.39 36.37 4.95
CA LEU A 1008 -17.12 35.89 6.12
C LEU A 1008 -17.84 37.02 6.88
N PHE A 1009 -17.33 38.25 6.79
CA PHE A 1009 -17.87 39.44 7.48
C PHE A 1009 -18.51 40.48 6.54
N ASP A 1010 -18.80 40.10 5.30
CA ASP A 1010 -19.41 40.97 4.27
C ASP A 1010 -18.64 42.27 3.99
N TYR A 1011 -17.34 42.27 4.26
CA TYR A 1011 -16.49 43.46 4.14
C TYR A 1011 -16.00 43.62 2.70
N ALA A 1012 -16.25 44.79 2.10
CA ALA A 1012 -15.68 45.17 0.82
C ALA A 1012 -14.24 45.67 1.05
N SER A 1013 -13.25 44.86 0.67
CA SER A 1013 -11.84 45.24 0.77
C SER A 1013 -11.52 46.41 -0.17
N LEU A 1014 -10.80 47.41 0.33
CA LEU A 1014 -10.36 48.56 -0.46
C LEU A 1014 -9.03 48.23 -1.15
N PRO A 1015 -8.94 48.25 -2.49
CA PRO A 1015 -7.67 48.02 -3.19
C PRO A 1015 -6.72 49.22 -3.01
N GLY A 1016 -5.42 48.94 -2.85
CA GLY A 1016 -4.36 49.97 -2.84
C GLY A 1016 -3.84 50.43 -1.47
N ALA A 1017 -3.89 49.58 -0.43
CA ALA A 1017 -3.20 49.83 0.83
C ALA A 1017 -1.80 49.18 0.83
N ASP A 1018 -0.77 50.03 0.72
CA ASP A 1018 0.63 49.62 0.57
C ASP A 1018 1.42 49.60 1.90
N SER A 1019 0.85 50.15 2.99
CA SER A 1019 1.48 50.11 4.33
C SER A 1019 0.85 49.06 5.26
N PRO A 1020 1.64 48.41 6.14
CA PRO A 1020 1.09 47.42 7.08
C PRO A 1020 0.10 48.05 8.06
N GLU A 1021 0.27 49.32 8.43
CA GLU A 1021 -0.64 50.06 9.31
C GLU A 1021 -2.02 50.28 8.67
N GLU A 1022 -2.10 50.62 7.38
CA GLU A 1022 -3.38 50.77 6.67
C GLU A 1022 -4.15 49.46 6.60
N VAL A 1023 -3.48 48.35 6.26
CA VAL A 1023 -4.12 47.03 6.18
C VAL A 1023 -4.52 46.53 7.58
N GLN A 1024 -3.71 46.79 8.61
CA GLN A 1024 -4.09 46.51 10.00
C GLN A 1024 -5.33 47.31 10.42
N ASN A 1025 -5.41 48.59 10.07
CA ASN A 1025 -6.58 49.43 10.38
C ASN A 1025 -7.86 48.96 9.66
N GLN A 1026 -7.77 48.54 8.39
CA GLN A 1026 -8.91 47.91 7.69
C GLN A 1026 -9.33 46.60 8.37
N LEU A 1027 -8.37 45.76 8.77
CA LEU A 1027 -8.62 44.50 9.46
C LEU A 1027 -9.29 44.71 10.84
N SER A 1028 -8.79 45.63 11.66
CA SER A 1028 -9.43 46.02 12.93
C SER A 1028 -10.81 46.66 12.71
N SER A 1029 -11.01 47.43 11.65
CA SER A 1029 -12.32 48.00 11.28
C SER A 1029 -13.34 46.91 10.94
N MET A 1030 -12.96 45.91 10.14
CA MET A 1030 -13.80 44.75 9.84
C MET A 1030 -14.13 43.94 11.11
N LEU A 1031 -13.12 43.62 11.92
CA LEU A 1031 -13.29 42.79 13.12
C LEU A 1031 -14.16 43.48 14.17
N SER A 1032 -13.93 44.76 14.44
CA SER A 1032 -14.75 45.54 15.39
C SER A 1032 -16.20 45.74 14.89
N GLY A 1033 -16.41 45.93 13.58
CA GLY A 1033 -17.74 45.93 12.97
C GLY A 1033 -18.50 44.61 13.14
N ALA A 1034 -17.78 43.48 13.21
CA ALA A 1034 -18.30 42.16 13.50
C ALA A 1034 -18.28 41.78 15.00
N GLY A 1035 -17.98 42.73 15.90
CA GLY A 1035 -17.92 42.51 17.35
C GLY A 1035 -16.78 41.57 17.82
N GLN A 1036 -15.75 41.38 17.00
CA GLN A 1036 -14.58 40.55 17.30
C GLN A 1036 -13.43 41.39 17.90
N LYS A 1037 -12.44 40.72 18.49
CA LYS A 1037 -11.27 41.38 19.10
C LYS A 1037 -10.25 41.82 18.05
N GLU A 1038 -9.37 42.73 18.44
CA GLU A 1038 -8.24 43.17 17.61
C GLU A 1038 -7.25 42.02 17.29
N PRO A 1039 -6.57 42.07 16.13
CA PRO A 1039 -5.60 41.06 15.72
C PRO A 1039 -4.32 41.13 16.57
N VAL A 1040 -3.85 39.97 17.06
CA VAL A 1040 -2.60 39.85 17.82
C VAL A 1040 -1.46 39.47 16.88
N THR A 1041 -0.43 40.31 16.77
CA THR A 1041 0.78 40.03 15.98
C THR A 1041 1.88 39.38 16.81
N ASP A 1042 2.38 38.23 16.35
CA ASP A 1042 3.66 37.65 16.77
C ASP A 1042 4.72 37.85 15.67
N LEU A 1043 5.99 38.01 16.05
CA LEU A 1043 7.10 38.32 15.15
C LEU A 1043 8.30 37.42 15.45
N LYS A 1044 8.86 36.84 14.39
CA LYS A 1044 9.97 35.90 14.49
C LYS A 1044 11.01 36.16 13.40
N SER A 1045 12.23 36.48 13.81
CA SER A 1045 13.38 36.43 12.91
C SER A 1045 13.62 34.98 12.47
N MET A 1046 13.94 34.79 11.20
CA MET A 1046 14.31 33.50 10.63
C MET A 1046 15.55 33.64 9.75
N GLU A 1047 16.38 32.62 9.73
CA GLU A 1047 17.75 32.71 9.21
C GLU A 1047 18.06 31.52 8.30
N GLN A 1048 18.79 31.78 7.21
CA GLN A 1048 19.23 30.75 6.28
C GLN A 1048 20.74 30.82 6.08
N ALA A 1049 21.36 29.64 6.16
CA ALA A 1049 22.76 29.40 5.91
C ALA A 1049 22.92 28.84 4.49
N SER A 1050 23.80 29.42 3.68
CA SER A 1050 24.15 28.85 2.38
C SER A 1050 25.65 28.91 2.07
N ILE A 1051 26.13 28.05 1.18
CA ILE A 1051 27.52 28.01 0.71
C ILE A 1051 27.56 27.68 -0.79
N GLN A 1052 28.61 28.12 -1.48
CA GLN A 1052 28.76 27.97 -2.93
C GLN A 1052 30.08 27.25 -3.23
N LEU A 1053 29.99 26.15 -3.98
CA LEU A 1053 31.06 25.19 -4.25
C LEU A 1053 31.25 25.09 -5.76
N SER A 1054 32.44 25.40 -6.26
CA SER A 1054 32.75 25.38 -7.69
C SER A 1054 33.69 24.22 -8.01
N PHE A 1055 33.16 23.17 -8.62
CA PHE A 1055 33.92 22.02 -9.12
C PHE A 1055 34.47 22.33 -10.51
N CYS A 1056 35.77 22.15 -10.71
CA CYS A 1056 36.52 22.50 -11.92
C CYS A 1056 37.30 21.29 -12.43
N ASP A 1057 36.80 20.71 -13.51
CA ASP A 1057 37.26 19.46 -14.16
C ASP A 1057 37.46 18.32 -13.15
N TYR A 1058 36.54 18.28 -12.18
CA TYR A 1058 36.57 17.33 -11.08
C TYR A 1058 36.24 15.93 -11.59
N THR A 1059 37.09 14.97 -11.28
CA THR A 1059 37.05 13.61 -11.85
C THR A 1059 36.69 12.58 -10.79
N LEU A 1060 35.46 12.08 -10.81
CA LEU A 1060 35.08 10.89 -10.06
C LEU A 1060 35.56 9.63 -10.78
N LYS A 1061 35.85 8.57 -10.02
CA LYS A 1061 36.24 7.25 -10.52
C LYS A 1061 35.40 6.18 -9.83
N CYS A 1062 35.12 5.10 -10.55
CA CYS A 1062 34.54 3.88 -10.00
C CYS A 1062 35.35 2.66 -10.44
N THR A 1063 35.73 1.82 -9.47
CA THR A 1063 36.81 0.83 -9.64
C THR A 1063 36.37 -0.63 -9.87
N CYS A 1064 35.09 -0.97 -9.70
CA CYS A 1064 34.54 -2.26 -10.12
C CYS A 1064 33.01 -2.16 -10.29
N GLN A 1065 32.49 -2.55 -11.47
CA GLN A 1065 31.04 -2.66 -11.74
C GLN A 1065 30.77 -3.77 -12.75
N SER A 1066 29.54 -4.30 -12.76
CA SER A 1066 29.14 -5.44 -13.61
C SER A 1066 29.23 -5.19 -15.13
N SER A 1067 29.32 -3.93 -15.55
CA SER A 1067 29.58 -3.53 -16.94
C SER A 1067 30.01 -2.07 -17.03
N LYS A 1068 30.64 -1.69 -18.14
CA LYS A 1068 30.92 -0.28 -18.50
C LYS A 1068 29.65 0.61 -18.45
N LYS A 1069 28.48 0.07 -18.81
CA LYS A 1069 27.20 0.80 -18.71
C LYS A 1069 26.78 1.00 -17.24
N ALA A 1070 26.96 0.00 -16.38
CA ALA A 1070 26.73 0.13 -14.94
C ALA A 1070 27.70 1.14 -14.30
N ALA A 1071 29.00 1.09 -14.63
CA ALA A 1071 29.99 2.06 -14.17
C ALA A 1071 29.60 3.51 -14.49
N ARG A 1072 29.22 3.78 -15.75
CA ARG A 1072 28.77 5.11 -16.18
C ARG A 1072 27.43 5.53 -15.53
N ASN A 1073 26.48 4.60 -15.35
CA ASN A 1073 25.21 4.90 -14.66
C ASN A 1073 25.41 5.20 -13.18
N HIS A 1074 26.24 4.45 -12.46
CA HIS A 1074 26.55 4.66 -11.04
C HIS A 1074 27.36 5.94 -10.80
N LEU A 1075 28.29 6.28 -11.70
CA LEU A 1075 28.91 7.61 -11.70
C LEU A 1075 27.88 8.72 -11.97
N SER A 1076 26.88 8.47 -12.82
CA SER A 1076 25.81 9.45 -13.08
C SER A 1076 24.90 9.65 -11.86
N GLU A 1077 24.54 8.56 -11.17
CA GLU A 1077 23.84 8.55 -9.89
C GLU A 1077 24.56 9.41 -8.84
N ARG A 1078 25.87 9.18 -8.67
CA ARG A 1078 26.70 9.91 -7.70
C ARG A 1078 26.82 11.41 -8.01
N ILE A 1079 26.90 11.79 -9.29
CA ILE A 1079 26.90 13.21 -9.66
C ILE A 1079 25.51 13.82 -9.40
N LEU A 1080 24.41 13.15 -9.75
CA LEU A 1080 23.05 13.63 -9.45
C LEU A 1080 22.80 13.78 -7.93
N GLY A 1081 23.26 12.82 -7.12
CA GLY A 1081 23.18 12.87 -5.66
C GLY A 1081 24.01 13.99 -5.04
N LEU A 1082 25.23 14.25 -5.55
CA LEU A 1082 26.05 15.40 -5.15
C LEU A 1082 25.36 16.74 -5.46
N LEU A 1083 24.60 16.80 -6.57
CA LEU A 1083 23.82 17.97 -6.98
C LEU A 1083 22.48 18.13 -6.22
N GLY A 1084 22.13 17.20 -5.32
CA GLY A 1084 20.86 17.21 -4.58
C GLY A 1084 19.63 16.83 -5.43
N VAL A 1085 19.83 16.16 -6.57
CA VAL A 1085 18.74 15.71 -7.44
C VAL A 1085 18.25 14.33 -6.97
N LYS A 1086 16.94 14.18 -6.69
CA LYS A 1086 16.35 12.88 -6.38
C LYS A 1086 16.36 11.96 -7.60
N THR A 1087 16.74 10.69 -7.40
CA THR A 1087 17.01 9.71 -8.48
C THR A 1087 16.06 8.51 -8.46
N ASP A 1088 14.81 8.73 -8.06
CA ASP A 1088 13.82 7.67 -7.84
C ASP A 1088 13.49 6.91 -9.16
N ASN A 1089 13.90 5.64 -9.22
CA ASN A 1089 13.54 4.64 -10.25
C ASN A 1089 13.68 5.04 -11.73
N ASN A 1090 14.58 5.96 -12.08
CA ASN A 1090 14.79 6.38 -13.47
C ASN A 1090 15.81 5.47 -14.21
N PRO A 1091 15.42 4.69 -15.24
CA PRO A 1091 16.30 3.70 -15.89
C PRO A 1091 17.42 4.31 -16.75
N SER A 1092 17.47 5.64 -16.92
CA SER A 1092 18.48 6.32 -17.73
C SER A 1092 19.15 7.50 -17.01
N LEU A 1093 19.64 7.27 -15.78
CA LEU A 1093 20.35 8.26 -14.94
C LEU A 1093 21.38 9.13 -15.70
N ARG A 1094 22.12 8.57 -16.67
CA ARG A 1094 23.03 9.33 -17.53
C ARG A 1094 22.33 10.38 -18.40
N ASN A 1095 21.16 10.06 -18.95
CA ASN A 1095 20.35 11.00 -19.73
C ASN A 1095 19.79 12.10 -18.82
N SER A 1096 19.33 11.75 -17.61
CA SER A 1096 18.86 12.72 -16.61
C SER A 1096 19.97 13.70 -16.21
N LEU A 1097 21.20 13.22 -16.08
CA LEU A 1097 22.39 14.04 -15.84
C LEU A 1097 22.72 14.96 -17.03
N ASP A 1098 22.75 14.43 -18.25
CA ASP A 1098 22.95 15.19 -19.49
C ASP A 1098 21.89 16.30 -19.66
N VAL A 1099 20.62 16.01 -19.32
CA VAL A 1099 19.50 16.96 -19.36
C VAL A 1099 19.64 18.02 -18.27
N TRP A 1100 20.05 17.65 -17.06
CA TRP A 1100 20.30 18.60 -15.97
C TRP A 1100 21.42 19.59 -16.35
N PHE A 1101 22.57 19.09 -16.83
CA PHE A 1101 23.68 19.95 -17.27
C PHE A 1101 23.27 20.85 -18.44
N LYS A 1102 22.52 20.32 -19.42
CA LYS A 1102 21.95 21.13 -20.51
C LYS A 1102 21.01 22.23 -20.00
N LYS A 1103 20.15 21.95 -19.02
CA LYS A 1103 19.22 22.94 -18.44
C LYS A 1103 19.96 24.08 -17.72
N GLN A 1104 21.13 23.80 -17.14
CA GLN A 1104 21.99 24.82 -16.52
C GLN A 1104 22.96 25.51 -17.50
N ASN A 1105 22.86 25.24 -18.81
CA ASN A 1105 23.80 25.70 -19.86
C ASN A 1105 25.28 25.31 -19.60
N LEU A 1106 25.51 24.18 -18.92
CA LEU A 1106 26.85 23.68 -18.59
C LEU A 1106 27.37 22.64 -19.60
N PRO A 1107 28.71 22.51 -19.78
CA PRO A 1107 29.31 21.43 -20.55
C PRO A 1107 28.92 20.04 -20.01
N LYS A 1108 28.59 19.09 -20.89
CA LYS A 1108 28.23 17.72 -20.48
C LYS A 1108 29.38 17.01 -19.77
N PRO A 1109 29.11 16.20 -18.72
CA PRO A 1109 30.11 15.34 -18.09
C PRO A 1109 30.75 14.36 -19.10
N VAL A 1110 32.08 14.31 -19.10
CA VAL A 1110 32.88 13.44 -19.96
C VAL A 1110 33.08 12.10 -19.26
N PHE A 1111 32.78 10.99 -19.93
CA PHE A 1111 32.93 9.63 -19.39
C PHE A 1111 33.97 8.85 -20.19
N GLU A 1112 34.96 8.28 -19.50
CA GLU A 1112 35.98 7.39 -20.06
C GLU A 1112 35.97 6.06 -19.30
N ASP A 1113 36.21 4.95 -20.00
CA ASP A 1113 36.31 3.63 -19.36
C ASP A 1113 37.73 3.39 -18.83
N ILE A 1114 37.87 2.51 -17.83
CA ILE A 1114 39.15 2.06 -17.29
C ILE A 1114 39.31 0.57 -17.68
N GLU A 1115 40.29 0.27 -18.54
CA GLU A 1115 40.41 -1.04 -19.20
C GLU A 1115 40.65 -2.20 -18.23
N GLU A 1116 41.42 -1.96 -17.17
CA GLU A 1116 41.91 -3.01 -16.26
C GLU A 1116 40.86 -3.59 -15.29
N ALA A 1117 39.67 -2.98 -15.17
CA ALA A 1117 38.74 -3.30 -14.06
C ALA A 1117 37.22 -3.19 -14.37
N LEU A 1118 36.81 -3.09 -15.64
CA LEU A 1118 35.43 -2.72 -16.05
C LEU A 1118 34.92 -1.38 -15.48
N GLY A 1119 35.81 -0.61 -14.84
CA GLY A 1119 35.52 0.67 -14.21
C GLY A 1119 35.38 1.81 -15.21
N ALA A 1120 35.12 3.00 -14.68
CA ALA A 1120 35.04 4.23 -15.46
C ALA A 1120 35.49 5.44 -14.62
N LYS A 1121 35.75 6.55 -15.31
CA LYS A 1121 35.86 7.88 -14.71
C LYS A 1121 34.88 8.85 -15.37
N ALA A 1122 34.42 9.83 -14.60
CA ALA A 1122 33.51 10.88 -15.03
C ALA A 1122 34.07 12.24 -14.60
N THR A 1123 34.32 13.11 -15.58
CA THR A 1123 34.92 14.44 -15.39
C THR A 1123 33.86 15.51 -15.67
N PHE A 1124 33.68 16.46 -14.75
CA PHE A 1124 32.66 17.50 -14.88
C PHE A 1124 33.07 18.82 -14.20
N SER A 1125 32.44 19.91 -14.66
CA SER A 1125 32.60 21.26 -14.13
C SER A 1125 31.23 21.84 -13.80
N VAL A 1126 30.99 22.23 -12.54
CA VAL A 1126 29.68 22.70 -12.06
C VAL A 1126 29.85 23.60 -10.84
N GLN A 1127 29.01 24.64 -10.74
CA GLN A 1127 28.86 25.42 -9.53
C GLN A 1127 27.57 25.01 -8.81
N LEU A 1128 27.70 24.72 -7.51
CA LEU A 1128 26.66 24.18 -6.65
C LEU A 1128 26.44 25.13 -5.47
N THR A 1129 25.21 25.60 -5.28
CA THR A 1129 24.79 26.26 -4.03
C THR A 1129 24.07 25.24 -3.15
N CYS A 1130 24.52 25.13 -1.90
CA CYS A 1130 23.87 24.34 -0.86
C CYS A 1130 23.30 25.31 0.19
N CYS A 1131 22.05 25.12 0.59
CA CYS A 1131 21.40 25.88 1.66
C CYS A 1131 20.95 24.91 2.76
N CYS A 1132 20.76 25.38 3.99
CA CYS A 1132 20.04 24.59 4.99
C CYS A 1132 18.57 24.36 4.53
N PRO A 1133 17.94 23.22 4.86
CA PRO A 1133 16.57 22.93 4.44
C PRO A 1133 15.53 23.85 5.10
N GLY A 1134 15.19 24.95 4.44
CA GLY A 1134 14.23 25.95 4.92
C GLY A 1134 14.89 27.13 5.65
N TRP A 1135 14.07 27.84 6.42
CA TRP A 1135 14.47 28.97 7.27
C TRP A 1135 14.40 28.54 8.74
N GLU A 1136 15.40 28.92 9.54
CA GLU A 1136 15.61 28.43 10.90
C GLU A 1136 15.51 29.53 11.95
N ASP A 1137 15.30 29.14 13.21
CA ASP A 1137 15.10 30.05 14.35
C ASP A 1137 16.40 30.70 14.85
N SER A 1138 17.57 30.20 14.44
CA SER A 1138 18.89 30.78 14.76
C SER A 1138 19.99 30.35 13.79
N TRP A 1139 21.03 31.16 13.72
CA TRP A 1139 22.22 30.94 12.90
C TRP A 1139 22.90 29.61 13.18
N GLU A 1140 23.04 29.22 14.44
CA GLU A 1140 23.65 27.95 14.85
C GLU A 1140 22.82 26.75 14.34
N THR A 1141 21.49 26.88 14.32
CA THR A 1141 20.59 25.86 13.76
C THR A 1141 20.72 25.79 12.25
N ALA A 1142 20.73 26.94 11.56
CA ALA A 1142 20.94 27.02 10.11
C ALA A 1142 22.31 26.45 9.70
N LYS A 1143 23.38 26.83 10.40
CA LYS A 1143 24.76 26.35 10.23
C LYS A 1143 24.84 24.83 10.40
N SER A 1144 24.24 24.30 11.47
CA SER A 1144 24.22 22.85 11.75
C SER A 1144 23.48 22.07 10.66
N LYS A 1145 22.30 22.54 10.23
CA LYS A 1145 21.54 21.94 9.13
C LYS A 1145 22.23 22.05 7.77
N LEU A 1146 22.96 23.14 7.49
CA LEU A 1146 23.81 23.22 6.30
C LEU A 1146 24.95 22.21 6.36
N LEU A 1147 25.59 22.01 7.52
CA LEU A 1147 26.63 20.99 7.71
C LEU A 1147 26.08 19.57 7.48
N GLN A 1148 24.85 19.29 7.91
CA GLN A 1148 24.15 18.02 7.62
C GLN A 1148 23.88 17.84 6.13
N GLU A 1149 23.34 18.85 5.43
CA GLU A 1149 23.09 18.80 3.98
C GLU A 1149 24.39 18.62 3.17
N LEU A 1150 25.48 19.28 3.58
CA LEU A 1150 26.81 19.08 2.98
C LEU A 1150 27.33 17.65 3.21
N LYS A 1151 27.20 17.09 4.42
CA LYS A 1151 27.54 15.69 4.71
C LYS A 1151 26.71 14.72 3.84
N LEU A 1152 25.41 15.01 3.64
CA LEU A 1152 24.50 14.20 2.83
C LEU A 1152 24.87 14.20 1.34
N ARG A 1153 25.25 15.36 0.78
CA ARG A 1153 25.69 15.47 -0.63
C ARG A 1153 27.11 14.91 -0.84
N PHE A 1154 28.03 15.16 0.10
CA PHE A 1154 29.42 14.75 -0.04
C PHE A 1154 29.62 13.23 0.04
N ARG A 1155 28.70 12.46 0.64
CA ARG A 1155 28.79 10.98 0.66
C ARG A 1155 29.00 10.36 -0.73
N PHE A 1156 28.38 10.95 -1.76
CA PHE A 1156 28.45 10.50 -3.15
C PHE A 1156 29.82 10.71 -3.82
N LEU A 1157 30.72 11.50 -3.21
CA LEU A 1157 32.09 11.66 -3.70
C LEU A 1157 32.90 10.35 -3.54
N ASN A 1158 32.59 9.52 -2.55
CA ASN A 1158 33.32 8.29 -2.23
C ASN A 1158 32.80 7.05 -2.99
N ASP A 1159 33.70 6.20 -3.44
CA ASP A 1159 33.42 4.95 -4.20
C ASP A 1159 32.97 3.76 -3.33
N LYS A 1160 32.54 4.01 -2.07
CA LYS A 1160 32.31 2.97 -1.04
C LYS A 1160 31.05 3.18 -0.18
N ASN A 1161 30.21 4.17 -0.50
CA ASN A 1161 29.13 4.64 0.38
C ASN A 1161 27.69 4.44 -0.19
N ASN A 1162 27.56 3.70 -1.30
CA ASN A 1162 26.30 3.21 -1.87
C ASN A 1162 26.41 1.68 -2.05
#